data_AF-A0A5C6BUM7-F1
#
_entry.id   AF-A0A5C6BUM7-F1
#
_cell.length_a   1.000
_cell.length_b   1.000
_cell.length_c   1.000
_cell.angle_alpha   90.00
_cell.angle_beta   90.00
_cell.angle_gamma   90.00
#
_symmetry.space_group_name_H-M   'P 1'
#
loop_
_entity.id
_entity.type
_entity.pdbx_description
1 polymer ?
#
loop_
_entity_poly.entity_id
_entity_poly.type
_entity_poly.pdbx_seq_one_letter_code
_entity_poly.pdbx_strand_id
1 'polypeptide(L)'
;MFKRLAITILATGCLCGAYGLYALCVTPMVQREMPVVKKQVKAKVDQPGKRGQRNEISTKHLPNSKWAWDALYQFHDGNRFIFTEKWERKPEAPSNGPGTNGTKGEIEFTPFAMVVINEDDPSEPPYTLVSRSAVLQFEKGFESTNYNPGRIVGGALKGVYEIRGPQGLWARGRNFFFQENPPLNPQFANAGDASPLAWSDDKVVFEYDGHRGTGHGLELKLIPDNKTDSRDKPAIAGIHTIRLRDHVEMHLLKEGNRPGQPDERVQINSDGPFVFDMISNTVSFSEVVKVIRRTLEGNDTLDSDMLHIVFREAKKIVQQPAEESDASPPRKKKSSKREFSRLLATGKRVLLKSQHNNVNATMQELTYDGDEKQIVMKDGHRVHVRQKNNDFYCPELTINQDENNEIISILGRGVGFMTSSDPDTHQVAYRAEWQKQIWKRPDPKSNQDILEFQEGARLLQANKMGIEGELIRIWLEEDETPRTAKTARVDEDAFGSSRNIKIQRLMARTNVVFAARDPEMSGSTKKLEVWFEEGKIPRVDETALTTPAARERLVKLNYQRPQNRQRGPIRQTTAASKASQPPRRLTNHGRGQALASTEDEISADALDAQASPDKAAAPQQQRRPPVSKQEPYSIDADRIQIRVIREGEEHHVSELRTVGHVSIIQEHKNGDEPLTIDCHKMTIHNEDMTNDHQKIWIEGTPADDHTPEMRAHLRDKGMHVEGMEIFTNRRENRIQVGGAGLMQRPVSNRLDGQELKTPELLTVWWKERMTFDGLHARFYDNVRIVLEDSELTCGQMDVELTNRISLIERDGDPRQVAEIRKVICRDGVQMNSKQFEGNLLVGTHRGEIFELAMNQVTGEMTSSGGGWMESWRRDNGKGGALGPGISASSNRSVRSGDVQEWKYTKITFRGHMDGNVSSFSDSNSSAMTKFHDDVVVVYGPVKRPTQVIDPDDLPEMGGMLASDTLRLRRLAAADQSSKPYITLLATGNARLDGQKYWGRADEVTYDGSSEQYTLRTAPKHGFAEVWVRERFQGKRDFHYQGQQVIVNELTGEARIINGASLGGGY
;
A
#
# COMPACT_ATOMS: atom_id res chain seq x y z
N MET A 1 -22.12 66.22 -19.72
CA MET A 1 -21.40 66.56 -20.97
C MET A 1 -22.32 66.98 -22.12
N PHE A 2 -23.44 66.30 -22.39
CA PHE A 2 -24.31 66.51 -23.58
C PHE A 2 -24.57 67.97 -24.05
N LYS A 3 -24.75 68.95 -23.15
CA LYS A 3 -24.97 70.36 -23.54
C LYS A 3 -23.81 71.00 -24.35
N ARG A 4 -22.58 70.48 -24.31
CA ARG A 4 -21.48 70.98 -25.16
C ARG A 4 -21.41 70.33 -26.55
N LEU A 5 -21.90 69.09 -26.72
CA LEU A 5 -21.90 68.40 -28.01
C LEU A 5 -22.92 69.03 -28.98
N ALA A 6 -24.09 69.40 -28.46
CA ALA A 6 -25.19 69.98 -29.25
C ALA A 6 -24.82 71.32 -29.93
N ILE A 7 -23.99 72.15 -29.28
CA ILE A 7 -23.58 73.46 -29.81
C ILE A 7 -22.64 73.29 -31.02
N THR A 8 -21.70 72.34 -30.96
CA THR A 8 -20.78 72.07 -32.08
C THR A 8 -21.53 71.58 -33.32
N ILE A 9 -22.52 70.69 -33.16
CA ILE A 9 -23.33 70.17 -34.27
C ILE A 9 -24.13 71.31 -34.94
N LEU A 10 -24.67 72.24 -34.15
CA LEU A 10 -25.41 73.40 -34.66
C LEU A 10 -24.52 74.36 -35.44
N ALA A 11 -23.28 74.60 -34.98
CA ALA A 11 -22.30 75.42 -35.70
C ALA A 11 -21.88 74.79 -37.05
N THR A 12 -21.63 73.47 -37.09
CA THR A 12 -21.31 72.75 -38.34
C THR A 12 -22.48 72.82 -39.33
N GLY A 13 -23.73 72.69 -38.86
CA GLY A 13 -24.92 72.83 -39.70
C GLY A 13 -25.01 74.19 -40.39
N CYS A 14 -24.77 75.28 -39.67
CA CYS A 14 -24.75 76.63 -40.25
C CYS A 14 -23.62 76.83 -41.28
N LEU A 15 -22.42 76.29 -41.03
CA LEU A 15 -21.30 76.38 -41.97
C LEU A 15 -21.55 75.61 -43.26
N CYS A 16 -22.12 74.40 -43.19
CA CYS A 16 -22.53 73.66 -44.38
C CYS A 16 -23.64 74.38 -45.17
N GLY A 17 -24.60 75.01 -44.49
CA GLY A 17 -25.65 75.83 -45.12
C GLY A 17 -25.09 77.04 -45.86
N ALA A 18 -24.12 77.76 -45.26
CA ALA A 18 -23.46 78.89 -45.88
C ALA A 18 -22.65 78.49 -47.13
N TYR A 19 -21.95 77.35 -47.10
CA TYR A 19 -21.24 76.83 -48.27
C TYR A 19 -22.19 76.39 -49.39
N GLY A 20 -23.35 75.81 -49.06
CA GLY A 20 -24.40 75.48 -50.03
C GLY A 20 -24.94 76.70 -50.77
N LEU A 21 -25.16 77.83 -50.06
CA LEU A 21 -25.55 79.10 -50.66
C LEU A 21 -24.45 79.69 -51.57
N TYR A 22 -23.19 79.63 -51.14
CA TYR A 22 -22.04 80.05 -51.96
C TYR A 22 -21.97 79.24 -53.27
N ALA A 23 -22.12 77.92 -53.19
CA ALA A 23 -22.10 77.03 -54.35
C ALA A 23 -23.28 77.28 -55.31
N LEU A 24 -24.46 77.64 -54.81
CA LEU A 24 -25.63 77.96 -55.65
C LEU A 24 -25.52 79.32 -56.35
N CYS A 25 -24.92 80.33 -55.72
CA CYS A 25 -24.84 81.67 -56.28
C CYS A 25 -23.61 81.92 -57.19
N VAL A 26 -22.46 81.29 -56.94
CA VAL A 26 -21.21 81.57 -57.68
C VAL A 26 -21.07 80.70 -58.93
N THR A 27 -21.45 79.43 -58.87
CA THR A 27 -21.28 78.46 -59.98
C THR A 27 -21.91 78.89 -61.31
N PRO A 28 -23.14 79.47 -61.40
CA PRO A 28 -23.71 79.88 -62.68
C PRO A 28 -23.06 81.14 -63.29
N MET A 29 -22.19 81.84 -62.56
CA MET A 29 -21.59 83.11 -63.03
C MET A 29 -20.27 82.94 -63.81
N VAL A 30 -19.77 81.69 -63.96
CA VAL A 30 -18.51 81.37 -64.65
C VAL A 30 -18.74 80.54 -65.94
N GLN A 31 -19.99 80.25 -66.31
CA GLN A 31 -20.30 79.65 -67.61
C GLN A 31 -20.50 80.74 -68.68
N ARG A 32 -19.70 80.68 -69.76
CA ARG A 32 -19.96 81.39 -71.01
C ARG A 32 -19.49 80.55 -72.19
N GLU A 33 -20.35 80.36 -73.17
CA GLU A 33 -20.12 79.42 -74.26
C GLU A 33 -19.24 79.97 -75.39
N MET A 34 -18.31 79.13 -75.86
CA MET A 34 -17.76 78.96 -77.22
C MET A 34 -17.33 80.21 -78.05
N PRO A 35 -16.16 80.13 -78.74
CA PRO A 35 -16.18 79.48 -80.06
C PRO A 35 -15.03 78.48 -80.31
N VAL A 36 -15.24 77.58 -81.27
CA VAL A 36 -14.26 76.56 -81.69
C VAL A 36 -13.28 77.12 -82.73
N VAL A 37 -11.98 77.10 -82.43
CA VAL A 37 -10.91 77.16 -83.45
C VAL A 37 -9.89 76.06 -83.19
N LYS A 38 -9.41 75.42 -84.25
CA LYS A 38 -8.56 74.23 -84.19
C LYS A 38 -7.12 74.55 -83.75
N LYS A 39 -6.58 73.70 -82.88
CA LYS A 39 -5.32 73.02 -83.24
C LYS A 39 -5.32 71.58 -82.74
N GLN A 40 -5.57 70.64 -83.64
CA GLN A 40 -5.17 69.25 -83.41
C GLN A 40 -3.64 69.22 -83.38
N VAL A 41 -3.06 69.24 -82.17
CA VAL A 41 -1.85 68.43 -81.97
C VAL A 41 -2.36 67.00 -81.98
N LYS A 42 -2.28 66.34 -83.15
CA LYS A 42 -2.34 64.88 -83.17
C LYS A 42 -1.31 64.40 -82.16
N ALA A 43 -1.71 63.59 -81.19
CA ALA A 43 -0.74 62.75 -80.49
C ALA A 43 0.10 62.07 -81.58
N LYS A 44 1.42 62.21 -81.46
CA LYS A 44 2.36 61.66 -82.44
C LYS A 44 2.01 60.18 -82.55
N VAL A 45 1.56 59.75 -83.73
CA VAL A 45 1.53 58.32 -84.04
C VAL A 45 3.00 57.96 -84.16
N ASP A 46 3.59 57.59 -83.03
CA ASP A 46 4.86 56.90 -83.04
C ASP A 46 4.68 55.70 -83.94
N GLN A 47 5.52 55.65 -84.96
CA GLN A 47 5.60 54.51 -85.86
C GLN A 47 5.76 53.27 -84.98
N PRO A 48 5.14 52.12 -85.31
CA PRO A 48 5.43 50.89 -84.60
C PRO A 48 6.94 50.68 -84.69
N GLY A 49 7.64 50.88 -83.57
CA GLY A 49 9.08 50.76 -83.54
C GLY A 49 9.45 49.37 -83.99
N LYS A 50 10.59 49.23 -84.66
CA LYS A 50 11.12 47.90 -84.97
C LYS A 50 11.20 47.15 -83.63
N ARG A 51 10.58 45.97 -83.56
CA ARG A 51 10.65 45.09 -82.38
C ARG A 51 12.09 45.02 -81.89
N GLY A 52 12.27 45.07 -80.57
CA GLY A 52 13.60 45.02 -79.99
C GLY A 52 14.35 43.79 -80.46
N GLN A 53 15.66 43.91 -80.67
CA GLN A 53 16.47 42.73 -80.96
C GLN A 53 16.27 41.71 -79.83
N ARG A 54 16.12 40.42 -80.21
CA ARG A 54 15.80 39.38 -79.24
C ARG A 54 16.86 39.32 -78.15
N ASN A 55 16.44 39.51 -76.91
CA ASN A 55 17.33 39.65 -75.77
C ASN A 55 17.56 38.29 -75.09
N GLU A 56 18.82 37.99 -74.80
CA GLU A 56 19.25 36.72 -74.22
C GLU A 56 18.86 36.59 -72.74
N ILE A 57 18.89 37.70 -71.99
CA ILE A 57 18.55 37.73 -70.55
C ILE A 57 17.07 37.39 -70.36
N SER A 58 16.17 38.03 -71.10
CA SER A 58 14.74 37.70 -71.05
C SER A 58 14.41 36.34 -71.67
N THR A 59 15.12 35.92 -72.73
CA THR A 59 14.96 34.56 -73.28
C THR A 59 15.33 33.48 -72.26
N LYS A 60 16.42 33.67 -71.50
CA LYS A 60 16.94 32.73 -70.51
C LYS A 60 16.16 32.74 -69.19
N HIS A 61 15.79 33.93 -68.69
CA HIS A 61 15.23 34.09 -67.34
C HIS A 61 13.73 34.41 -67.29
N LEU A 62 13.10 34.78 -68.42
CA LEU A 62 11.65 34.97 -68.54
C LEU A 62 11.01 33.98 -69.55
N PRO A 63 11.23 32.65 -69.45
CA PRO A 63 10.74 31.70 -70.44
C PRO A 63 9.21 31.66 -70.57
N ASN A 64 8.50 31.97 -69.48
CA ASN A 64 7.04 32.01 -69.42
C ASN A 64 6.44 33.32 -69.97
N SER A 65 7.25 34.36 -70.20
CA SER A 65 6.80 35.68 -70.70
C SER A 65 7.45 35.97 -72.05
N LYS A 66 7.07 35.20 -73.08
CA LYS A 66 7.64 35.28 -74.44
C LYS A 66 7.59 36.68 -75.07
N TRP A 67 6.63 37.52 -74.68
CA TRP A 67 6.55 38.92 -75.11
C TRP A 67 7.77 39.75 -74.68
N ALA A 68 8.40 39.41 -73.54
CA ALA A 68 9.58 40.12 -73.04
C ALA A 68 10.87 39.77 -73.83
N TRP A 69 10.83 38.80 -74.74
CA TRP A 69 12.00 38.37 -75.51
C TRP A 69 12.39 39.37 -76.60
N ASP A 70 11.40 39.98 -77.27
CA ASP A 70 11.57 40.95 -78.35
C ASP A 70 10.71 42.22 -78.17
N ALA A 71 10.41 42.54 -76.90
CA ALA A 71 9.62 43.70 -76.45
C ALA A 71 10.12 45.03 -77.05
N LEU A 72 9.18 45.94 -77.30
CA LEU A 72 9.40 47.22 -77.97
C LEU A 72 10.34 48.16 -77.21
N TYR A 73 10.28 48.16 -75.88
CA TYR A 73 11.20 48.92 -75.02
C TYR A 73 11.92 47.99 -74.05
N GLN A 74 13.24 48.10 -74.04
CA GLN A 74 14.13 47.35 -73.16
C GLN A 74 15.10 48.34 -72.52
N PHE A 75 15.00 48.53 -71.21
CA PHE A 75 15.86 49.41 -70.43
C PHE A 75 16.85 48.57 -69.63
N HIS A 76 18.10 48.97 -69.57
CA HIS A 76 19.16 48.30 -68.83
C HIS A 76 19.95 49.32 -68.02
N ASP A 77 20.19 49.00 -66.75
CA ASP A 77 20.75 49.91 -65.77
C ASP A 77 21.44 49.10 -64.65
N GLY A 78 22.78 49.16 -64.57
CA GLY A 78 23.56 48.33 -63.65
C GLY A 78 23.29 46.82 -63.83
N ASN A 79 22.77 46.17 -62.79
CA ASN A 79 22.39 44.75 -62.82
C ASN A 79 20.92 44.49 -63.20
N ARG A 80 20.16 45.53 -63.55
CA ARG A 80 18.72 45.50 -63.79
C ARG A 80 18.40 45.60 -65.28
N PHE A 81 17.37 44.87 -65.68
CA PHE A 81 16.77 44.89 -67.02
C PHE A 81 15.26 45.03 -66.88
N ILE A 82 14.64 46.00 -67.56
CA ILE A 82 13.19 46.24 -67.58
C ILE A 82 12.67 46.11 -69.01
N PHE A 83 11.59 45.36 -69.20
CA PHE A 83 10.97 45.05 -70.49
C PHE A 83 9.52 45.52 -70.49
N THR A 84 9.10 46.23 -71.55
CA THR A 84 7.70 46.66 -71.75
C THR A 84 7.38 46.86 -73.23
N GLU A 85 6.09 46.83 -73.57
CA GLU A 85 5.59 47.20 -74.91
C GLU A 85 5.14 48.66 -74.99
N LYS A 86 4.81 49.29 -73.85
CA LYS A 86 4.32 50.67 -73.77
C LYS A 86 4.63 51.28 -72.41
N TRP A 87 5.10 52.52 -72.38
CA TRP A 87 5.22 53.30 -71.14
C TRP A 87 4.54 54.66 -71.29
N GLU A 88 3.93 55.15 -70.21
CA GLU A 88 3.31 56.48 -70.14
C GLU A 88 3.66 57.17 -68.82
N ARG A 89 4.06 58.45 -68.87
CA ARG A 89 4.17 59.29 -67.67
C ARG A 89 2.77 59.75 -67.28
N LYS A 90 2.36 59.49 -66.03
CA LYS A 90 1.06 59.98 -65.53
C LYS A 90 1.06 61.51 -65.40
N PRO A 91 -0.07 62.18 -65.63
CA PRO A 91 -0.24 63.57 -65.25
C PRO A 91 -0.24 63.71 -63.72
N GLU A 92 0.30 64.82 -63.23
CA GLU A 92 0.42 65.10 -61.81
C GLU A 92 -0.95 65.43 -61.19
N ALA A 93 -1.22 64.89 -59.99
CA ALA A 93 -2.28 65.43 -59.14
C ALA A 93 -1.78 66.75 -58.53
N PRO A 94 -2.56 67.85 -58.55
CA PRO A 94 -2.10 69.16 -58.10
C PRO A 94 -1.79 69.17 -56.59
N SER A 95 -0.51 69.24 -56.25
CA SER A 95 -0.03 69.30 -54.87
C SER A 95 -0.09 70.72 -54.31
N ASN A 96 -1.09 70.98 -53.46
CA ASN A 96 -1.20 72.24 -52.71
C ASN A 96 -0.18 72.29 -51.56
N GLY A 97 1.11 72.45 -51.88
CA GLY A 97 2.21 72.54 -50.92
C GLY A 97 3.36 73.39 -51.44
N PRO A 98 3.69 74.55 -50.81
CA PRO A 98 4.78 75.39 -51.27
C PRO A 98 6.15 74.84 -50.82
N GLY A 99 7.04 74.51 -51.77
CA GLY A 99 8.46 74.33 -51.45
C GLY A 99 9.28 73.34 -52.29
N THR A 100 8.69 72.48 -53.13
CA THR A 100 9.44 71.42 -53.83
C THR A 100 9.57 71.62 -55.34
N ASN A 101 10.68 72.25 -55.77
CA ASN A 101 11.13 72.17 -57.16
C ASN A 101 11.88 70.85 -57.38
N GLY A 102 11.31 69.91 -58.16
CA GLY A 102 11.99 68.67 -58.54
C GLY A 102 11.05 67.59 -59.10
N THR A 103 11.33 67.11 -60.31
CA THR A 103 10.46 66.17 -61.03
C THR A 103 10.49 64.74 -60.46
N LYS A 104 9.40 64.32 -59.82
CA LYS A 104 9.17 62.93 -59.36
C LYS A 104 7.90 62.29 -59.96
N GLY A 105 7.75 62.40 -61.29
CA GLY A 105 6.60 61.84 -62.01
C GLY A 105 6.53 60.31 -61.97
N GLU A 106 5.35 59.77 -61.67
CA GLU A 106 5.04 58.35 -61.82
C GLU A 106 5.01 57.93 -63.30
N ILE A 107 5.61 56.78 -63.64
CA ILE A 107 5.58 56.21 -64.99
C ILE A 107 4.99 54.81 -64.94
N GLU A 108 4.01 54.56 -65.82
CA GLU A 108 3.30 53.29 -65.93
C GLU A 108 3.77 52.50 -67.16
N PHE A 109 4.34 51.31 -66.91
CA PHE A 109 4.84 50.35 -67.89
C PHE A 109 3.80 49.24 -68.11
N THR A 110 3.41 48.97 -69.36
CA THR A 110 2.33 48.01 -69.70
C THR A 110 2.67 47.19 -70.96
N PRO A 111 2.76 45.85 -70.88
CA PRO A 111 2.96 45.05 -69.68
C PRO A 111 4.34 45.32 -69.05
N PHE A 112 4.62 44.76 -67.87
CA PHE A 112 5.90 44.97 -67.19
C PHE A 112 6.57 43.64 -66.81
N ALA A 113 7.86 43.53 -67.14
CA ALA A 113 8.73 42.51 -66.60
C ALA A 113 10.09 43.13 -66.25
N MET A 114 10.71 42.64 -65.18
CA MET A 114 12.04 43.05 -64.73
C MET A 114 12.87 41.83 -64.35
N VAL A 115 14.17 41.88 -64.63
CA VAL A 115 15.18 40.91 -64.20
C VAL A 115 16.27 41.68 -63.46
N VAL A 116 16.69 41.19 -62.29
CA VAL A 116 17.78 41.76 -61.48
C VAL A 116 18.78 40.64 -61.18
N ILE A 117 19.99 40.78 -61.72
CA ILE A 117 21.06 39.78 -61.59
C ILE A 117 21.84 40.02 -60.30
N ASN A 118 22.22 38.95 -59.59
CA ASN A 118 23.12 39.09 -58.45
C ASN A 118 24.55 39.33 -58.95
N GLU A 119 25.14 40.47 -58.59
CA GLU A 119 26.51 40.85 -59.00
C GLU A 119 27.58 40.15 -58.14
N ASP A 120 27.27 39.87 -56.86
CA ASP A 120 28.19 39.20 -55.93
C ASP A 120 28.25 37.69 -56.14
N ASP A 121 27.19 37.09 -56.72
CA ASP A 121 27.20 35.69 -57.18
C ASP A 121 26.33 35.51 -58.45
N PRO A 122 26.90 35.73 -59.66
CA PRO A 122 26.19 35.55 -60.93
C PRO A 122 25.80 34.10 -61.27
N SER A 123 26.12 33.11 -60.41
CA SER A 123 25.65 31.74 -60.56
C SER A 123 24.26 31.51 -59.96
N GLU A 124 23.78 32.40 -59.09
CA GLU A 124 22.44 32.30 -58.52
C GLU A 124 21.34 32.66 -59.54
N PRO A 125 20.13 32.05 -59.44
CA PRO A 125 18.99 32.46 -60.25
C PRO A 125 18.66 33.94 -60.00
N PRO A 126 18.60 34.81 -61.03
CA PRO A 126 18.30 36.23 -60.83
C PRO A 126 16.88 36.41 -60.33
N TYR A 127 16.65 37.51 -59.61
CA TYR A 127 15.29 37.91 -59.25
C TYR A 127 14.54 38.31 -60.52
N THR A 128 13.33 37.78 -60.70
CA THR A 128 12.45 38.14 -61.82
C THR A 128 11.10 38.57 -61.30
N LEU A 129 10.52 39.58 -61.96
CA LEU A 129 9.31 40.24 -61.52
C LEU A 129 8.43 40.54 -62.74
N VAL A 130 7.23 39.95 -62.81
CA VAL A 130 6.31 40.11 -63.96
C VAL A 130 4.96 40.60 -63.45
N SER A 131 4.32 41.54 -64.15
CA SER A 131 2.97 42.03 -63.81
C SER A 131 2.19 42.57 -65.02
N ARG A 132 0.88 42.82 -64.86
CA ARG A 132 0.04 43.35 -65.95
C ARG A 132 0.37 44.80 -66.31
N SER A 133 0.64 45.63 -65.32
CA SER A 133 1.36 46.91 -65.50
C SER A 133 2.08 47.25 -64.20
N ALA A 134 3.14 48.05 -64.28
CA ALA A 134 3.84 48.57 -63.10
C ALA A 134 3.95 50.08 -63.18
N VAL A 135 3.62 50.75 -62.09
CA VAL A 135 3.90 52.17 -61.88
C VAL A 135 5.19 52.26 -61.08
N LEU A 136 6.22 52.94 -61.57
CA LEU A 136 7.46 53.16 -60.83
C LEU A 136 7.74 54.66 -60.64
N GLN A 137 8.37 54.98 -59.53
CA GLN A 137 8.91 56.29 -59.21
C GLN A 137 10.43 56.18 -58.97
N PHE A 138 11.19 56.98 -59.72
CA PHE A 138 12.66 56.98 -59.68
C PHE A 138 13.19 58.23 -58.97
N GLU A 139 14.39 58.14 -58.39
CA GLU A 139 15.01 59.22 -57.62
C GLU A 139 15.15 60.54 -58.42
N LYS A 140 15.61 60.46 -59.68
CA LYS A 140 16.03 61.62 -60.49
C LYS A 140 15.05 61.98 -61.62
N GLY A 141 13.93 61.26 -61.71
CA GLY A 141 13.06 61.27 -62.88
C GLY A 141 13.60 60.40 -64.03
N PHE A 142 12.72 60.03 -64.95
CA PHE A 142 13.00 59.09 -66.04
C PHE A 142 12.53 59.70 -67.37
N GLU A 143 13.38 59.60 -68.37
CA GLU A 143 13.20 60.13 -69.73
C GLU A 143 13.81 59.14 -70.73
N SER A 144 13.33 59.09 -71.98
CA SER A 144 13.84 58.14 -72.98
C SER A 144 15.30 58.39 -73.42
N THR A 145 15.89 59.50 -72.98
CA THR A 145 17.31 59.87 -73.17
C THR A 145 18.15 59.73 -71.90
N ASN A 146 17.54 59.49 -70.73
CA ASN A 146 18.28 59.30 -69.48
C ASN A 146 18.50 57.80 -69.21
N TYR A 147 19.71 57.33 -69.48
CA TYR A 147 20.10 55.92 -69.33
C TYR A 147 20.20 55.45 -67.86
N ASN A 148 20.28 56.34 -66.88
CA ASN A 148 20.23 55.99 -65.44
C ASN A 148 19.29 56.97 -64.69
N PRO A 149 18.03 56.58 -64.40
CA PRO A 149 17.07 57.39 -63.67
C PRO A 149 17.33 57.42 -62.14
N GLY A 150 18.39 56.76 -61.67
CA GLY A 150 18.63 56.46 -60.26
C GLY A 150 17.78 55.30 -59.73
N ARG A 151 17.92 54.99 -58.43
CA ARG A 151 17.16 53.91 -57.80
C ARG A 151 15.65 54.15 -57.78
N ILE A 152 14.89 53.06 -57.68
CA ILE A 152 13.43 53.07 -57.48
C ILE A 152 13.15 53.45 -56.02
N VAL A 153 12.45 54.57 -55.81
CA VAL A 153 12.09 55.10 -54.48
C VAL A 153 10.63 54.82 -54.09
N GLY A 154 9.84 54.30 -55.03
CA GLY A 154 8.48 53.82 -54.80
C GLY A 154 7.86 53.21 -56.06
N GLY A 155 6.73 52.52 -55.92
CA GLY A 155 5.99 51.96 -57.06
C GLY A 155 4.82 51.05 -56.69
N ALA A 156 4.07 50.64 -57.70
CA ALA A 156 2.92 49.73 -57.59
C ALA A 156 2.80 48.80 -58.81
N LEU A 157 2.88 47.49 -58.58
CA LEU A 157 2.59 46.44 -59.57
C LEU A 157 1.08 46.20 -59.60
N LYS A 158 0.41 46.60 -60.67
CA LYS A 158 -1.04 46.48 -60.81
C LYS A 158 -1.46 45.14 -61.39
N GLY A 159 -2.62 44.65 -60.91
CA GLY A 159 -3.13 43.36 -61.34
C GLY A 159 -2.27 42.21 -60.83
N VAL A 160 -2.36 41.05 -61.47
CA VAL A 160 -1.62 39.84 -61.06
C VAL A 160 -0.12 40.08 -61.26
N TYR A 161 0.67 39.78 -60.23
CA TYR A 161 2.13 39.78 -60.27
C TYR A 161 2.70 38.38 -59.99
N GLU A 162 3.92 38.14 -60.44
CA GLU A 162 4.72 36.96 -60.14
C GLU A 162 6.19 37.36 -59.88
N ILE A 163 6.72 36.93 -58.75
CA ILE A 163 8.12 37.08 -58.31
C ILE A 163 8.78 35.70 -58.40
N ARG A 164 10.03 35.63 -58.86
CA ARG A 164 10.91 34.46 -58.68
C ARG A 164 12.32 34.90 -58.27
N GLY A 165 13.13 34.02 -57.67
CA GLY A 165 14.52 34.31 -57.33
C GLY A 165 15.34 33.09 -56.85
N PRO A 166 16.46 33.32 -56.13
CA PRO A 166 17.27 32.28 -55.52
C PRO A 166 16.50 31.41 -54.51
N GLN A 167 17.10 30.29 -54.09
CA GLN A 167 16.59 29.40 -53.02
C GLN A 167 15.13 28.94 -53.23
N GLY A 168 14.72 28.77 -54.49
CA GLY A 168 13.37 28.37 -54.85
C GLY A 168 12.28 29.43 -54.62
N LEU A 169 12.66 30.69 -54.37
CA LEU A 169 11.71 31.78 -54.18
C LEU A 169 10.74 31.86 -55.37
N TRP A 170 9.46 31.71 -55.07
CA TRP A 170 8.33 31.98 -55.96
C TRP A 170 7.24 32.68 -55.15
N ALA A 171 6.68 33.79 -55.65
CA ALA A 171 5.52 34.41 -55.02
C ALA A 171 4.57 34.98 -56.06
N ARG A 172 3.27 34.85 -55.81
CA ARG A 172 2.20 35.26 -56.71
C ARG A 172 1.09 35.93 -55.91
N GLY A 173 0.64 37.08 -56.38
CA GLY A 173 -0.44 37.82 -55.77
C GLY A 173 -1.05 38.82 -56.74
N ARG A 174 -1.66 39.88 -56.21
CA ARG A 174 -2.20 40.98 -56.99
C ARG A 174 -1.90 42.31 -56.28
N ASN A 175 -1.74 43.41 -57.03
CA ASN A 175 -1.62 44.78 -56.48
C ASN A 175 -0.56 44.90 -55.36
N PHE A 176 0.72 44.93 -55.73
CA PHE A 176 1.84 45.05 -54.78
C PHE A 176 2.44 46.45 -54.81
N PHE A 177 2.58 47.08 -53.65
CA PHE A 177 3.06 48.45 -53.46
C PHE A 177 4.42 48.44 -52.76
N PHE A 178 5.25 49.44 -53.05
CA PHE A 178 6.53 49.69 -52.38
C PHE A 178 6.75 51.18 -52.21
N GLN A 179 7.29 51.60 -51.07
CA GLN A 179 7.69 52.98 -50.81
C GLN A 179 8.94 53.03 -49.91
N GLU A 180 9.99 53.73 -50.37
CA GLU A 180 11.26 53.86 -49.63
C GLU A 180 11.12 54.74 -48.39
N ASN A 181 10.26 55.76 -48.46
CA ASN A 181 9.98 56.69 -47.36
C ASN A 181 8.45 56.89 -47.23
N PRO A 182 7.74 56.08 -46.43
CA PRO A 182 6.30 56.22 -46.22
C PRO A 182 5.97 57.48 -45.38
N PRO A 183 4.82 58.15 -45.59
CA PRO A 183 4.39 59.25 -44.74
C PRO A 183 4.05 58.76 -43.33
N LEU A 184 4.49 59.50 -42.32
CA LEU A 184 4.20 59.23 -40.89
C LEU A 184 2.70 59.05 -40.65
N ASN A 185 2.28 57.86 -40.25
CA ASN A 185 0.88 57.55 -39.94
C ASN A 185 0.59 57.78 -38.44
N PRO A 186 -0.19 58.80 -38.06
CA PRO A 186 -0.44 59.15 -36.66
C PRO A 186 -1.28 58.11 -35.90
N GLN A 187 -1.86 57.10 -36.54
CA GLN A 187 -2.54 55.99 -35.86
C GLN A 187 -1.58 54.95 -35.27
N PHE A 188 -0.31 54.94 -35.69
CA PHE A 188 0.74 54.04 -35.16
C PHE A 188 1.78 54.83 -34.33
N ALA A 189 1.29 55.61 -33.37
CA ALA A 189 2.01 56.66 -32.64
C ALA A 189 3.28 56.26 -31.85
N ASN A 190 3.66 54.97 -31.82
CA ASN A 190 4.86 54.47 -31.13
C ASN A 190 6.04 54.18 -32.08
N ALA A 191 5.88 54.34 -33.40
CA ALA A 191 6.96 54.15 -34.38
C ALA A 191 7.40 55.50 -34.98
N GLY A 192 8.43 56.11 -34.39
CA GLY A 192 9.10 57.30 -34.93
C GLY A 192 10.05 56.98 -36.10
N ASP A 193 9.74 55.94 -36.87
CA ASP A 193 10.68 55.25 -37.75
C ASP A 193 10.19 55.26 -39.20
N ALA A 194 10.94 55.94 -40.07
CA ALA A 194 10.60 56.14 -41.48
C ALA A 194 11.07 54.97 -42.38
N SER A 195 11.06 53.74 -41.85
CA SER A 195 11.60 52.55 -42.52
C SER A 195 10.84 52.21 -43.82
N PRO A 196 11.53 51.71 -44.87
CA PRO A 196 10.89 51.33 -46.12
C PRO A 196 9.83 50.24 -45.94
N LEU A 197 8.75 50.34 -46.71
CA LEU A 197 7.58 49.46 -46.60
C LEU A 197 7.19 48.91 -47.98
N ALA A 198 6.80 47.64 -48.04
CA ALA A 198 6.10 47.06 -49.18
C ALA A 198 4.87 46.27 -48.73
N TRP A 199 3.77 46.28 -49.48
CA TRP A 199 2.54 45.61 -49.09
C TRP A 199 1.66 45.18 -50.27
N SER A 200 0.70 44.31 -50.00
CA SER A 200 -0.42 43.96 -50.88
C SER A 200 -1.66 43.74 -50.03
N ASP A 201 -2.81 44.20 -50.48
CA ASP A 201 -4.10 43.97 -49.80
C ASP A 201 -4.84 42.72 -50.32
N ASP A 202 -4.41 42.17 -51.46
CA ASP A 202 -5.00 40.96 -52.06
C ASP A 202 -4.43 39.67 -51.42
N LYS A 203 -4.97 38.50 -51.81
CA LYS A 203 -4.37 37.20 -51.45
C LYS A 203 -3.01 36.99 -52.12
N VAL A 204 -2.04 36.56 -51.32
CA VAL A 204 -0.69 36.15 -51.76
C VAL A 204 -0.49 34.65 -51.52
N VAL A 205 0.24 34.01 -52.43
CA VAL A 205 0.74 32.63 -52.35
C VAL A 205 2.25 32.66 -52.59
N PHE A 206 3.03 31.91 -51.82
CA PHE A 206 4.48 31.85 -51.97
C PHE A 206 5.09 30.48 -51.65
N GLU A 207 6.29 30.26 -52.17
CA GLU A 207 7.19 29.14 -51.88
C GLU A 207 8.62 29.69 -51.71
N TYR A 208 9.34 29.24 -50.69
CA TYR A 208 10.71 29.64 -50.38
C TYR A 208 11.44 28.54 -49.61
N ASP A 209 12.63 28.13 -50.05
CA ASP A 209 13.41 27.01 -49.50
C ASP A 209 12.54 25.74 -49.31
N GLY A 210 11.59 25.52 -50.23
CA GLY A 210 10.60 24.45 -50.20
C GLY A 210 9.46 24.59 -49.18
N HIS A 211 9.52 25.55 -48.25
CA HIS A 211 8.36 25.93 -47.41
C HIS A 211 7.33 26.65 -48.28
N ARG A 212 6.03 26.43 -48.02
CA ARG A 212 4.94 27.09 -48.76
C ARG A 212 4.03 27.88 -47.83
N GLY A 213 3.42 28.93 -48.35
CA GLY A 213 2.49 29.77 -47.60
C GLY A 213 1.41 30.43 -48.47
N THR A 214 0.23 30.65 -47.89
CA THR A 214 -0.81 31.51 -48.44
C THR A 214 -1.39 32.38 -47.33
N GLY A 215 -1.82 33.59 -47.67
CA GLY A 215 -2.49 34.50 -46.74
C GLY A 215 -3.19 35.63 -47.47
N HIS A 216 -4.18 36.23 -46.82
CA HIS A 216 -4.79 37.48 -47.28
C HIS A 216 -4.06 38.66 -46.62
N GLY A 217 -3.72 39.66 -47.44
CA GLY A 217 -2.84 40.76 -47.04
C GLY A 217 -1.38 40.34 -46.81
N LEU A 218 -0.44 41.13 -47.31
CA LEU A 218 0.99 41.02 -47.05
C LEU A 218 1.54 42.39 -46.66
N GLU A 219 2.35 42.45 -45.62
CA GLU A 219 3.10 43.63 -45.18
C GLU A 219 4.56 43.22 -44.94
N LEU A 220 5.49 43.95 -45.56
CA LEU A 220 6.93 43.76 -45.45
C LEU A 220 7.55 45.05 -44.91
N LYS A 221 8.02 45.01 -43.65
CA LYS A 221 8.85 46.07 -43.08
C LYS A 221 10.30 45.76 -43.41
N LEU A 222 11.02 46.75 -43.91
CA LEU A 222 12.34 46.57 -44.52
C LEU A 222 13.39 47.37 -43.75
N ILE A 223 14.62 46.87 -43.71
CA ILE A 223 15.74 47.53 -43.04
C ILE A 223 16.35 48.52 -44.04
N PRO A 224 16.44 49.83 -43.75
CA PRO A 224 17.11 50.79 -44.63
C PRO A 224 18.61 50.49 -44.75
N ASP A 225 19.19 50.61 -45.95
CA ASP A 225 20.65 50.59 -46.12
C ASP A 225 21.21 52.02 -46.09
N ASN A 226 22.03 52.29 -45.08
CA ASN A 226 22.70 53.58 -44.89
C ASN A 226 24.09 53.65 -45.56
N LYS A 227 24.45 52.67 -46.41
CA LYS A 227 25.72 52.66 -47.16
C LYS A 227 25.63 53.45 -48.46
N THR A 228 26.55 54.38 -48.66
CA THR A 228 26.43 55.49 -49.60
C THR A 228 26.72 55.18 -51.08
N ASP A 229 27.10 53.95 -51.44
CA ASP A 229 27.64 53.62 -52.78
C ASP A 229 26.67 52.90 -53.73
N SER A 230 25.49 52.47 -53.28
CA SER A 230 24.48 51.88 -54.17
C SER A 230 23.70 52.97 -54.92
N ARG A 231 24.13 53.30 -56.15
CA ARG A 231 23.41 54.27 -57.01
C ARG A 231 22.10 53.73 -57.57
N ASP A 232 22.00 52.42 -57.75
CA ASP A 232 21.02 51.82 -58.67
C ASP A 232 20.03 50.88 -57.98
N LYS A 233 20.41 50.24 -56.86
CA LYS A 233 19.51 49.39 -56.05
C LYS A 233 18.75 50.27 -55.03
N PRO A 234 17.48 49.96 -54.68
CA PRO A 234 16.77 50.62 -53.57
C PRO A 234 17.56 50.57 -52.27
N ALA A 235 17.39 51.56 -51.38
CA ALA A 235 18.16 51.67 -50.14
C ALA A 235 17.68 50.69 -49.05
N ILE A 236 17.81 49.38 -49.30
CA ILE A 236 17.26 48.30 -48.47
C ILE A 236 18.35 47.27 -48.15
N ALA A 237 18.72 47.15 -46.87
CA ALA A 237 19.72 46.19 -46.39
C ALA A 237 19.13 44.79 -46.14
N GLY A 238 17.81 44.66 -46.04
CA GLY A 238 17.12 43.39 -45.82
C GLY A 238 15.65 43.57 -45.41
N ILE A 239 15.01 42.48 -44.99
CA ILE A 239 13.65 42.48 -44.42
C ILE A 239 13.78 42.48 -42.89
N HIS A 240 12.99 43.32 -42.21
CA HIS A 240 12.86 43.35 -40.76
C HIS A 240 11.72 42.44 -40.29
N THR A 241 10.54 42.57 -40.92
CA THR A 241 9.34 41.80 -40.56
C THR A 241 8.57 41.39 -41.80
N ILE A 242 8.12 40.13 -41.84
CA ILE A 242 7.11 39.63 -42.79
C ILE A 242 5.81 39.45 -42.01
N ARG A 243 4.71 40.05 -42.47
CA ARG A 243 3.38 39.90 -41.87
C ARG A 243 2.34 39.53 -42.92
N LEU A 244 1.51 38.54 -42.61
CA LEU A 244 0.26 38.26 -43.34
C LEU A 244 -0.90 38.72 -42.45
N ARG A 245 -1.98 39.25 -43.04
CA ARG A 245 -3.04 39.91 -42.27
C ARG A 245 -4.04 38.92 -41.66
N ASP A 246 -4.53 37.99 -42.46
CA ASP A 246 -5.59 37.04 -42.09
C ASP A 246 -5.64 35.83 -43.05
N HIS A 247 -6.41 34.80 -42.70
CA HIS A 247 -6.61 33.55 -43.47
C HIS A 247 -5.29 32.88 -43.91
N VAL A 248 -4.41 32.64 -42.95
CA VAL A 248 -3.06 32.13 -43.18
C VAL A 248 -3.04 30.60 -43.21
N GLU A 249 -2.39 30.04 -44.22
CA GLU A 249 -2.07 28.62 -44.35
C GLU A 249 -0.57 28.47 -44.68
N MET A 250 0.18 27.80 -43.81
CA MET A 250 1.62 27.55 -43.97
C MET A 250 1.90 26.04 -44.00
N HIS A 251 2.78 25.61 -44.89
CA HIS A 251 3.22 24.22 -45.02
C HIS A 251 4.75 24.17 -44.90
N LEU A 252 5.23 23.93 -43.68
CA LEU A 252 6.64 23.97 -43.34
C LEU A 252 7.28 22.60 -43.57
N LEU A 253 8.41 22.56 -44.28
CA LEU A 253 9.23 21.35 -44.37
C LEU A 253 9.97 21.11 -43.06
N LYS A 254 10.04 19.84 -42.67
CA LYS A 254 10.93 19.33 -41.62
C LYS A 254 12.30 19.02 -42.23
N GLU A 255 13.36 19.46 -41.56
CA GLU A 255 14.74 19.22 -42.02
C GLU A 255 15.11 17.73 -41.97
N GLY A 256 15.85 17.24 -42.96
CA GLY A 256 16.44 15.89 -42.99
C GLY A 256 15.68 14.83 -43.80
N ASN A 257 14.55 15.18 -44.44
CA ASN A 257 13.76 14.22 -45.22
C ASN A 257 14.55 13.67 -46.42
N ARG A 258 14.71 12.34 -46.51
CA ARG A 258 15.48 11.69 -47.60
C ARG A 258 14.61 11.49 -48.85
N PRO A 259 15.16 11.58 -50.07
CA PRO A 259 14.40 11.33 -51.29
C PRO A 259 13.87 9.89 -51.30
N GLY A 260 12.55 9.74 -51.16
CA GLY A 260 11.86 8.45 -51.06
C GLY A 260 10.99 8.28 -49.80
N GLN A 261 11.17 9.11 -48.76
CA GLN A 261 10.23 9.18 -47.65
C GLN A 261 9.00 10.07 -47.99
N PRO A 262 7.84 9.86 -47.33
CA PRO A 262 6.68 10.72 -47.51
C PRO A 262 6.96 12.17 -47.08
N ASP A 263 6.18 13.12 -47.61
CA ASP A 263 6.38 14.56 -47.42
C ASP A 263 5.89 14.99 -46.02
N GLU A 264 6.73 14.83 -45.00
CA GLU A 264 6.50 15.25 -43.60
C GLU A 264 6.49 16.79 -43.46
N ARG A 265 5.50 17.43 -44.08
CA ARG A 265 5.17 18.84 -43.87
C ARG A 265 4.32 19.01 -42.62
N VAL A 266 4.70 20.00 -41.81
CA VAL A 266 3.84 20.51 -40.73
C VAL A 266 2.95 21.59 -41.34
N GLN A 267 1.64 21.36 -41.35
CA GLN A 267 0.66 22.36 -41.75
C GLN A 267 0.30 23.22 -40.53
N ILE A 268 0.25 24.54 -40.71
CA ILE A 268 -0.21 25.50 -39.70
C ILE A 268 -1.24 26.42 -40.36
N ASN A 269 -2.47 26.41 -39.85
CA ASN A 269 -3.53 27.31 -40.28
C ASN A 269 -3.81 28.33 -39.16
N SER A 270 -4.18 29.56 -39.51
CA SER A 270 -4.54 30.65 -38.58
C SER A 270 -5.61 31.52 -39.24
N ASP A 271 -6.68 31.84 -38.52
CA ASP A 271 -7.72 32.75 -39.05
C ASP A 271 -7.20 34.20 -39.07
N GLY A 272 -6.46 34.59 -38.02
CA GLY A 272 -5.81 35.88 -37.89
C GLY A 272 -4.37 35.94 -38.42
N PRO A 273 -3.56 36.90 -37.98
CA PRO A 273 -2.29 37.23 -38.62
C PRO A 273 -1.15 36.27 -38.30
N PHE A 274 -0.24 36.15 -39.27
CA PHE A 274 1.11 35.61 -39.12
C PHE A 274 2.12 36.76 -39.10
N VAL A 275 3.13 36.68 -38.24
CA VAL A 275 4.24 37.64 -38.15
C VAL A 275 5.56 36.88 -37.97
N PHE A 276 6.54 37.12 -38.84
CA PHE A 276 7.92 36.68 -38.70
C PHE A 276 8.82 37.90 -38.51
N ASP A 277 9.31 38.09 -37.29
CA ASP A 277 10.42 39.01 -37.00
C ASP A 277 11.74 38.33 -37.37
N MET A 278 12.47 38.91 -38.33
CA MET A 278 13.73 38.37 -38.81
C MET A 278 14.95 38.77 -37.97
N ILE A 279 14.81 39.73 -37.04
CA ILE A 279 15.85 40.10 -36.07
C ILE A 279 15.76 39.20 -34.83
N SER A 280 14.57 39.00 -34.26
CA SER A 280 14.39 38.07 -33.13
C SER A 280 14.35 36.59 -33.56
N ASN A 281 14.27 36.32 -34.87
CA ASN A 281 14.04 34.99 -35.45
C ASN A 281 12.77 34.30 -34.91
N THR A 282 11.74 35.08 -34.57
CA THR A 282 10.48 34.58 -33.99
C THR A 282 9.35 34.65 -35.00
N VAL A 283 8.73 33.50 -35.25
CA VAL A 283 7.46 33.36 -35.97
C VAL A 283 6.32 33.35 -34.96
N SER A 284 5.23 34.04 -35.28
CA SER A 284 4.01 34.13 -34.47
C SER A 284 2.78 33.93 -35.36
N PHE A 285 1.82 33.13 -34.88
CA PHE A 285 0.47 32.98 -35.42
C PHE A 285 -0.54 33.33 -34.32
N SER A 286 -1.72 33.83 -34.69
CA SER A 286 -2.75 34.23 -33.73
C SER A 286 -4.16 34.18 -34.31
N GLU A 287 -5.13 33.98 -33.42
CA GLU A 287 -6.55 33.75 -33.70
C GLU A 287 -6.78 32.41 -34.42
N VAL A 288 -7.29 31.43 -33.65
CA VAL A 288 -7.64 30.06 -34.10
C VAL A 288 -6.48 29.37 -34.83
N VAL A 289 -5.35 29.20 -34.14
CA VAL A 289 -4.18 28.53 -34.69
C VAL A 289 -4.33 27.01 -34.59
N LYS A 290 -4.22 26.32 -35.73
CA LYS A 290 -4.27 24.87 -35.83
C LYS A 290 -3.04 24.31 -36.54
N VAL A 291 -2.22 23.57 -35.79
CA VAL A 291 -1.08 22.79 -36.32
C VAL A 291 -1.54 21.36 -36.60
N ILE A 292 -1.09 20.79 -37.72
CA ILE A 292 -1.29 19.39 -38.10
C ILE A 292 0.04 18.81 -38.56
N ARG A 293 0.48 17.73 -37.91
CA ARG A 293 1.64 16.91 -38.33
C ARG A 293 1.14 15.52 -38.72
N ARG A 294 1.42 15.11 -39.96
CA ARG A 294 1.16 13.73 -40.41
C ARG A 294 2.31 12.84 -39.95
N THR A 295 2.00 11.64 -39.45
CA THR A 295 2.96 10.59 -39.10
C THR A 295 2.57 9.30 -39.84
N LEU A 296 3.38 8.24 -39.70
CA LEU A 296 3.07 6.93 -40.29
C LEU A 296 1.82 6.28 -39.69
N GLU A 297 1.47 6.63 -38.45
CA GLU A 297 0.41 6.01 -37.63
C GLU A 297 -0.82 6.92 -37.45
N GLY A 298 -0.85 8.08 -38.10
CA GLY A 298 -2.00 9.00 -38.06
C GLY A 298 -1.62 10.48 -38.16
N ASN A 299 -2.37 11.33 -37.47
CA ASN A 299 -2.11 12.76 -37.36
C ASN A 299 -1.94 13.16 -35.89
N ASP A 300 -0.95 14.01 -35.63
CA ASP A 300 -0.91 14.83 -34.42
C ASP A 300 -1.50 16.21 -34.73
N THR A 301 -2.25 16.78 -33.80
CA THR A 301 -2.84 18.12 -33.92
C THR A 301 -2.63 18.94 -32.66
N LEU A 302 -2.39 20.24 -32.84
CA LEU A 302 -2.31 21.22 -31.75
C LEU A 302 -3.19 22.41 -32.11
N ASP A 303 -4.30 22.56 -31.40
CA ASP A 303 -5.23 23.71 -31.51
C ASP A 303 -4.89 24.73 -30.39
N SER A 304 -4.83 26.03 -30.69
CA SER A 304 -4.45 27.10 -29.76
C SER A 304 -4.99 28.48 -30.18
N ASP A 305 -5.01 29.48 -29.29
CA ASP A 305 -5.38 30.86 -29.66
C ASP A 305 -4.18 31.63 -30.24
N MET A 306 -2.95 31.26 -29.84
CA MET A 306 -1.70 31.89 -30.25
C MET A 306 -0.55 30.88 -30.24
N LEU A 307 0.36 30.98 -31.21
CA LEU A 307 1.52 30.09 -31.36
C LEU A 307 2.76 30.90 -31.72
N HIS A 308 3.80 30.81 -30.89
CA HIS A 308 5.13 31.33 -31.18
C HIS A 308 6.11 30.18 -31.46
N ILE A 309 7.00 30.38 -32.42
CA ILE A 309 8.10 29.48 -32.77
C ILE A 309 9.38 30.31 -32.87
N VAL A 310 10.38 29.97 -32.05
CA VAL A 310 11.68 30.64 -32.01
C VAL A 310 12.72 29.77 -32.72
N PHE A 311 13.44 30.38 -33.66
CA PHE A 311 14.51 29.75 -34.43
C PHE A 311 15.87 30.31 -34.04
N ARG A 312 16.91 29.48 -34.16
CA ARG A 312 18.32 29.89 -33.99
C ARG A 312 19.08 29.82 -35.31
N GLU A 313 20.16 30.59 -35.46
CA GLU A 313 21.09 30.39 -36.56
C GLU A 313 21.89 29.09 -36.35
N ALA A 314 21.89 28.21 -37.35
CA ALA A 314 22.68 26.98 -37.34
C ALA A 314 24.18 27.30 -37.28
N LYS A 315 24.85 26.94 -36.17
CA LYS A 315 26.31 26.97 -36.12
C LYS A 315 26.85 25.93 -37.08
N LYS A 316 27.47 26.38 -38.18
CA LYS A 316 28.32 25.51 -39.01
C LYS A 316 29.44 24.96 -38.15
N ILE A 317 29.30 23.71 -37.71
CA ILE A 317 30.41 22.92 -37.19
C ILE A 317 31.34 22.67 -38.37
N VAL A 318 32.33 23.54 -38.51
CA VAL A 318 33.48 23.28 -39.38
C VAL A 318 34.31 22.23 -38.68
N GLN A 319 33.99 20.96 -38.93
CA GLN A 319 34.98 19.90 -38.76
C GLN A 319 36.13 20.25 -39.71
N GLN A 320 37.30 20.55 -39.13
CA GLN A 320 38.54 20.69 -39.89
C GLN A 320 39.08 19.28 -40.17
N PRO A 321 39.22 18.85 -41.43
CA PRO A 321 40.48 18.26 -41.85
C PRO A 321 41.58 19.32 -41.68
N ALA A 322 42.81 18.91 -41.39
CA ALA A 322 43.93 19.83 -41.37
C ALA A 322 44.17 20.45 -42.77
N GLU A 323 44.73 21.65 -42.77
CA GLU A 323 45.35 22.30 -43.94
C GLU A 323 46.53 21.42 -44.44
N GLU A 324 46.97 21.47 -45.71
CA GLU A 324 47.33 22.67 -46.48
C GLU A 324 46.85 22.65 -47.95
N SER A 325 46.33 23.78 -48.44
CA SER A 325 46.95 24.49 -49.58
C SER A 325 46.45 25.94 -49.66
N ASP A 326 47.22 26.79 -50.34
CA ASP A 326 47.08 28.24 -50.35
C ASP A 326 46.08 28.74 -51.42
N ALA A 327 45.10 29.58 -51.02
CA ALA A 327 44.60 30.74 -51.78
C ALA A 327 43.36 31.41 -51.15
N SER A 328 43.45 32.73 -50.92
CA SER A 328 42.34 33.70 -50.72
C SER A 328 41.46 33.57 -49.46
N PRO A 329 41.04 34.71 -48.85
CA PRO A 329 40.14 34.68 -47.68
C PRO A 329 38.70 34.31 -48.11
N PRO A 330 38.07 33.29 -47.49
CA PRO A 330 36.73 32.88 -47.87
C PRO A 330 35.69 33.92 -47.44
N ARG A 331 35.12 34.65 -48.41
CA ARG A 331 33.91 35.48 -48.21
C ARG A 331 32.81 34.59 -47.61
N LYS A 332 32.43 34.86 -46.35
CA LYS A 332 31.47 34.04 -45.58
C LYS A 332 30.09 34.04 -46.27
N LYS A 333 29.78 32.99 -47.05
CA LYS A 333 28.41 32.74 -47.53
C LYS A 333 27.47 32.56 -46.34
N LYS A 334 26.68 33.60 -46.04
CA LYS A 334 25.57 33.59 -45.07
C LYS A 334 24.41 32.73 -45.60
N SER A 335 24.62 31.42 -45.67
CA SER A 335 23.51 30.46 -45.66
C SER A 335 22.92 30.45 -44.25
N SER A 336 21.99 31.36 -43.97
CA SER A 336 21.30 31.51 -42.68
C SER A 336 20.29 30.37 -42.48
N LYS A 337 20.79 29.14 -42.39
CA LYS A 337 19.99 27.97 -42.07
C LYS A 337 19.48 28.15 -40.63
N ARG A 338 18.17 28.07 -40.46
CA ARG A 338 17.48 28.36 -39.20
C ARG A 338 17.00 27.04 -38.59
N GLU A 339 17.57 26.67 -37.46
CA GLU A 339 17.15 25.50 -36.70
C GLU A 339 16.01 25.87 -35.75
N PHE A 340 15.10 24.93 -35.49
CA PHE A 340 14.11 25.05 -34.42
C PHE A 340 14.82 25.09 -33.06
N SER A 341 14.34 25.93 -32.12
CA SER A 341 14.81 25.95 -30.73
C SER A 341 13.65 25.83 -29.74
N ARG A 342 12.60 26.67 -29.83
CA ARG A 342 11.45 26.62 -28.90
C ARG A 342 10.10 26.84 -29.58
N LEU A 343 9.07 26.15 -29.07
CA LEU A 343 7.65 26.38 -29.37
C LEU A 343 6.92 26.81 -28.11
N LEU A 344 6.00 27.76 -28.24
CA LEU A 344 5.08 28.19 -27.18
C LEU A 344 3.68 28.35 -27.78
N ALA A 345 2.73 27.52 -27.35
CA ALA A 345 1.31 27.63 -27.71
C ALA A 345 0.49 28.05 -26.48
N THR A 346 -0.38 29.04 -26.63
CA THR A 346 -1.18 29.60 -25.54
C THR A 346 -2.64 29.83 -25.95
N GLY A 347 -3.53 29.92 -24.96
CA GLY A 347 -4.91 30.31 -25.17
C GLY A 347 -5.82 29.98 -23.98
N LYS A 348 -7.12 30.24 -24.14
CA LYS A 348 -8.15 29.85 -23.16
C LYS A 348 -8.26 28.34 -23.01
N ARG A 349 -7.93 27.59 -24.07
CA ARG A 349 -7.86 26.13 -24.10
C ARG A 349 -6.99 25.66 -25.27
N VAL A 350 -5.73 25.38 -25.00
CA VAL A 350 -4.82 24.68 -25.91
C VAL A 350 -5.14 23.18 -25.87
N LEU A 351 -5.20 22.53 -27.03
CA LEU A 351 -5.56 21.11 -27.18
C LEU A 351 -4.54 20.40 -28.05
N LEU A 352 -3.73 19.55 -27.44
CA LEU A 352 -2.82 18.62 -28.12
C LEU A 352 -3.52 17.27 -28.28
N LYS A 353 -3.49 16.69 -29.47
CA LYS A 353 -3.85 15.29 -29.73
C LYS A 353 -2.72 14.62 -30.48
N SER A 354 -2.39 13.40 -30.09
CA SER A 354 -1.36 12.61 -30.73
C SER A 354 -1.85 11.18 -30.93
N GLN A 355 -2.08 10.81 -32.19
CA GLN A 355 -2.62 9.50 -32.54
C GLN A 355 -1.59 8.39 -32.31
N HIS A 356 -0.32 8.58 -32.72
CA HIS A 356 0.75 7.59 -32.49
C HIS A 356 0.93 7.27 -30.99
N ASN A 357 1.08 8.29 -30.14
CA ASN A 357 1.24 8.08 -28.68
C ASN A 357 -0.07 7.73 -27.95
N ASN A 358 -1.22 7.76 -28.63
CA ASN A 358 -2.56 7.61 -28.05
C ASN A 358 -2.83 8.62 -26.89
N VAL A 359 -2.36 9.87 -27.05
CA VAL A 359 -2.45 10.95 -26.05
C VAL A 359 -3.42 12.04 -26.49
N ASN A 360 -4.23 12.55 -25.56
CA ASN A 360 -4.94 13.82 -25.67
C ASN A 360 -4.60 14.67 -24.43
N ALA A 361 -4.14 15.91 -24.61
CA ALA A 361 -3.82 16.83 -23.53
C ALA A 361 -4.52 18.19 -23.70
N THR A 362 -5.05 18.73 -22.61
CA THR A 362 -5.70 20.04 -22.54
C THR A 362 -5.05 20.90 -21.45
N MET A 363 -4.72 22.14 -21.79
CA MET A 363 -4.01 23.11 -20.93
C MET A 363 -4.26 24.56 -21.43
N GLN A 364 -3.69 25.57 -20.78
CA GLN A 364 -3.69 26.97 -21.23
C GLN A 364 -2.36 27.41 -21.87
N GLU A 365 -1.26 26.77 -21.45
CA GLU A 365 0.09 27.01 -21.97
C GLU A 365 0.76 25.65 -22.25
N LEU A 366 1.36 25.53 -23.44
CA LEU A 366 2.25 24.43 -23.82
C LEU A 366 3.55 25.02 -24.35
N THR A 367 4.65 24.80 -23.63
CA THR A 367 6.01 25.07 -24.11
C THR A 367 6.68 23.76 -24.50
N TYR A 368 7.38 23.73 -25.63
CA TYR A 368 8.37 22.70 -25.95
C TYR A 368 9.70 23.37 -26.26
N ASP A 369 10.71 23.04 -25.46
CA ASP A 369 12.10 23.44 -25.68
C ASP A 369 12.87 22.27 -26.30
N GLY A 370 13.37 22.47 -27.52
CA GLY A 370 14.12 21.47 -28.27
C GLY A 370 15.58 21.37 -27.85
N ASP A 371 16.10 22.34 -27.09
CA ASP A 371 17.48 22.41 -26.61
C ASP A 371 17.64 21.82 -25.21
N GLU A 372 16.67 22.08 -24.31
CA GLU A 372 16.54 21.40 -23.02
C GLU A 372 15.79 20.06 -23.11
N LYS A 373 15.26 19.70 -24.29
CA LYS A 373 14.43 18.50 -24.53
C LYS A 373 13.26 18.39 -23.56
N GLN A 374 12.62 19.52 -23.27
CA GLN A 374 11.62 19.65 -22.22
C GLN A 374 10.27 20.10 -22.76
N ILE A 375 9.21 19.39 -22.38
CA ILE A 375 7.81 19.81 -22.58
C ILE A 375 7.27 20.31 -21.23
N VAL A 376 6.67 21.50 -21.21
CA VAL A 376 5.99 22.06 -20.04
C VAL A 376 4.56 22.42 -20.41
N MET A 377 3.60 21.86 -19.69
CA MET A 377 2.18 22.19 -19.78
C MET A 377 1.73 22.89 -18.49
N LYS A 378 0.98 24.00 -18.61
CA LYS A 378 0.39 24.71 -17.46
C LYS A 378 -1.06 25.09 -17.71
N ASP A 379 -1.85 25.11 -16.65
CA ASP A 379 -3.24 25.56 -16.67
C ASP A 379 -3.62 26.12 -15.30
N GLY A 380 -4.26 27.30 -15.27
CA GLY A 380 -4.70 27.95 -14.03
C GLY A 380 -5.81 27.22 -13.26
N HIS A 381 -6.38 26.15 -13.84
CA HIS A 381 -7.38 25.28 -13.22
C HIS A 381 -6.90 23.82 -13.10
N ARG A 382 -6.47 23.19 -14.20
CA ARG A 382 -5.70 21.92 -14.23
C ARG A 382 -5.30 21.56 -15.67
N VAL A 383 -4.06 21.12 -15.87
CA VAL A 383 -3.70 20.34 -17.06
C VAL A 383 -4.43 19.01 -16.97
N HIS A 384 -5.03 18.57 -18.06
CA HIS A 384 -5.62 17.23 -18.19
C HIS A 384 -4.92 16.48 -19.31
N VAL A 385 -4.29 15.34 -18.98
CA VAL A 385 -3.73 14.41 -19.97
C VAL A 385 -4.48 13.08 -19.88
N ARG A 386 -4.95 12.58 -21.02
CA ARG A 386 -5.48 11.23 -21.20
C ARG A 386 -4.56 10.44 -22.11
N GLN A 387 -4.09 9.27 -21.68
CA GLN A 387 -3.35 8.32 -22.51
C GLN A 387 -3.98 6.93 -22.43
N LYS A 388 -4.42 6.40 -23.58
CA LYS A 388 -5.26 5.18 -23.66
C LYS A 388 -6.45 5.29 -22.67
N ASN A 389 -6.49 4.41 -21.67
CA ASN A 389 -7.48 4.27 -20.60
C ASN A 389 -7.10 4.97 -19.27
N ASN A 390 -6.02 5.76 -19.26
CA ASN A 390 -5.51 6.48 -18.09
C ASN A 390 -5.78 7.99 -18.21
N ASP A 391 -6.26 8.60 -17.12
CA ASP A 391 -6.43 10.04 -16.96
C ASP A 391 -5.49 10.58 -15.87
N PHE A 392 -4.92 11.76 -16.10
CA PHE A 392 -3.95 12.41 -15.24
C PHE A 392 -4.23 13.93 -15.15
N TYR A 393 -4.20 14.49 -13.94
CA TYR A 393 -4.51 15.89 -13.68
C TYR A 393 -3.52 16.55 -12.69
N CYS A 394 -2.98 17.72 -13.04
CA CYS A 394 -2.22 18.59 -12.13
C CYS A 394 -2.15 20.04 -12.68
N PRO A 395 -1.84 21.07 -11.87
CA PRO A 395 -1.65 22.45 -12.35
C PRO A 395 -0.50 22.65 -13.35
N GLU A 396 0.63 21.97 -13.17
CA GLU A 396 1.79 22.05 -14.08
C GLU A 396 2.42 20.67 -14.29
N LEU A 397 2.66 20.30 -15.55
CA LEU A 397 3.30 19.04 -15.93
C LEU A 397 4.56 19.30 -16.76
N THR A 398 5.71 18.86 -16.24
CA THR A 398 7.00 18.89 -16.94
C THR A 398 7.38 17.48 -17.38
N ILE A 399 7.79 17.30 -18.64
CA ILE A 399 8.30 16.04 -19.20
C ILE A 399 9.68 16.33 -19.79
N ASN A 400 10.70 15.60 -19.36
CA ASN A 400 12.06 15.69 -19.91
C ASN A 400 12.35 14.48 -20.79
N GLN A 401 12.94 14.71 -21.96
CA GLN A 401 13.24 13.71 -22.98
C GLN A 401 14.74 13.57 -23.24
N ASP A 402 15.15 12.51 -23.92
CA ASP A 402 16.53 12.30 -24.36
C ASP A 402 16.82 12.87 -25.77
N GLU A 403 18.01 12.59 -26.31
CA GLU A 403 18.39 12.97 -27.67
C GLU A 403 17.47 12.33 -28.74
N ASN A 404 17.02 11.09 -28.52
CA ASN A 404 16.07 10.35 -29.36
C ASN A 404 14.60 10.79 -29.19
N ASN A 405 14.32 11.67 -28.20
CA ASN A 405 13.00 12.13 -27.76
C ASN A 405 12.17 11.09 -26.97
N GLU A 406 12.79 10.04 -26.42
CA GLU A 406 12.18 9.15 -25.43
C GLU A 406 12.06 9.85 -24.06
N ILE A 407 11.10 9.45 -23.23
CA ILE A 407 10.79 10.14 -21.96
C ILE A 407 11.68 9.62 -20.82
N ILE A 408 12.55 10.49 -20.28
CA ILE A 408 13.41 10.20 -19.14
C ILE A 408 12.66 10.40 -17.81
N SER A 409 11.89 11.48 -17.68
CA SER A 409 11.21 11.81 -16.42
C SER A 409 9.97 12.67 -16.61
N ILE A 410 9.04 12.54 -15.66
CA ILE A 410 7.74 13.24 -15.64
C ILE A 410 7.54 13.82 -14.24
N LEU A 411 7.28 15.13 -14.14
CA LEU A 411 7.05 15.84 -12.88
C LEU A 411 5.73 16.61 -12.96
N GLY A 412 4.70 16.17 -12.23
CA GLY A 412 3.45 16.91 -12.05
C GLY A 412 3.48 17.70 -10.74
N ARG A 413 3.47 19.02 -10.81
CA ARG A 413 3.50 19.94 -9.65
C ARG A 413 2.11 20.46 -9.31
N GLY A 414 1.86 20.63 -8.01
CA GLY A 414 0.59 21.02 -7.41
C GLY A 414 -0.33 19.82 -7.10
N VAL A 415 -1.44 20.11 -6.41
CA VAL A 415 -2.48 19.13 -6.04
C VAL A 415 -2.98 18.44 -7.31
N GLY A 416 -2.99 17.11 -7.31
CA GLY A 416 -3.31 16.35 -8.50
C GLY A 416 -3.80 14.94 -8.21
N PHE A 417 -4.31 14.30 -9.26
CA PHE A 417 -4.75 12.91 -9.21
C PHE A 417 -4.61 12.24 -10.58
N MET A 418 -4.56 10.91 -10.56
CA MET A 418 -4.63 10.08 -11.75
C MET A 418 -5.57 8.89 -11.51
N THR A 419 -6.20 8.41 -12.59
CA THR A 419 -7.07 7.24 -12.58
C THR A 419 -6.77 6.35 -13.77
N SER A 420 -6.68 5.04 -13.53
CA SER A 420 -6.63 4.01 -14.56
C SER A 420 -7.94 3.25 -14.56
N SER A 421 -8.64 3.25 -15.69
CA SER A 421 -9.87 2.47 -15.87
C SER A 421 -9.59 1.12 -16.51
N ASP A 422 -10.30 0.10 -16.04
CA ASP A 422 -10.31 -1.23 -16.64
C ASP A 422 -10.75 -1.18 -18.12
N PRO A 423 -10.04 -1.83 -19.07
CA PRO A 423 -10.33 -1.70 -20.49
C PRO A 423 -11.73 -2.18 -20.89
N ASP A 424 -12.21 -3.28 -20.30
CA ASP A 424 -13.43 -3.98 -20.74
C ASP A 424 -14.69 -3.43 -20.04
N THR A 425 -14.58 -3.07 -18.77
CA THR A 425 -15.70 -2.58 -17.94
C THR A 425 -15.76 -1.05 -17.85
N HIS A 426 -14.68 -0.35 -18.23
CA HIS A 426 -14.48 1.10 -18.10
C HIS A 426 -14.56 1.65 -16.65
N GLN A 427 -14.63 0.79 -15.64
CA GLN A 427 -14.65 1.20 -14.24
C GLN A 427 -13.24 1.58 -13.77
N VAL A 428 -13.13 2.55 -12.86
CA VAL A 428 -11.84 2.97 -12.30
C VAL A 428 -11.27 1.83 -11.46
N ALA A 429 -10.25 1.14 -11.98
CA ALA A 429 -9.56 0.06 -11.29
C ALA A 429 -8.52 0.58 -10.29
N TYR A 430 -7.85 1.69 -10.63
CA TYR A 430 -6.83 2.34 -9.80
C TYR A 430 -7.06 3.85 -9.75
N ARG A 431 -6.83 4.45 -8.59
CA ARG A 431 -6.80 5.91 -8.37
C ARG A 431 -5.62 6.26 -7.48
N ALA A 432 -4.91 7.33 -7.82
CA ALA A 432 -3.85 7.89 -6.98
C ALA A 432 -3.98 9.42 -6.90
N GLU A 433 -3.70 9.99 -5.73
CA GLU A 433 -3.88 11.41 -5.40
C GLU A 433 -2.67 11.93 -4.61
N TRP A 434 -2.37 13.22 -4.72
CA TRP A 434 -1.26 13.89 -4.01
C TRP A 434 -1.54 15.39 -3.86
N GLN A 435 -0.96 16.03 -2.84
CA GLN A 435 -1.14 17.46 -2.57
C GLN A 435 -0.02 18.34 -3.16
N LYS A 436 1.23 17.86 -3.22
CA LYS A 436 2.37 18.70 -3.62
C LYS A 436 2.92 18.39 -5.00
N GLN A 437 3.32 17.15 -5.26
CA GLN A 437 3.80 16.72 -6.57
C GLN A 437 3.88 15.19 -6.71
N ILE A 438 3.88 14.74 -7.97
CA ILE A 438 4.22 13.39 -8.40
C ILE A 438 5.46 13.43 -9.32
N TRP A 439 6.41 12.50 -9.15
CA TRP A 439 7.64 12.44 -9.96
C TRP A 439 7.94 11.00 -10.41
N LYS A 440 7.98 10.77 -11.74
CA LYS A 440 8.58 9.58 -12.38
C LYS A 440 10.01 9.90 -12.82
N ARG A 441 10.96 9.01 -12.50
CA ARG A 441 12.39 9.07 -12.90
C ARG A 441 13.06 7.70 -12.77
N PRO A 442 14.14 7.38 -13.49
CA PRO A 442 14.97 6.22 -13.19
C PRO A 442 15.59 6.29 -11.77
N ASP A 443 15.79 5.13 -11.14
CA ASP A 443 16.60 4.99 -9.91
C ASP A 443 18.09 5.09 -10.29
N PRO A 444 18.90 5.98 -9.67
CA PRO A 444 20.34 6.05 -9.94
C PRO A 444 21.14 4.83 -9.44
N LYS A 445 20.48 3.78 -8.91
CA LYS A 445 21.11 2.56 -8.37
C LYS A 445 20.65 1.24 -9.03
N SER A 446 19.61 1.25 -9.86
CA SER A 446 19.08 0.05 -10.51
C SER A 446 18.42 0.40 -11.85
N ASN A 447 18.21 -0.58 -12.72
CA ASN A 447 17.53 -0.39 -14.02
C ASN A 447 16.00 -0.35 -13.85
N GLN A 448 15.51 0.45 -12.89
CA GLN A 448 14.12 0.54 -12.47
C GLN A 448 13.65 1.99 -12.45
N ASP A 449 12.37 2.21 -12.71
CA ASP A 449 11.72 3.51 -12.55
C ASP A 449 11.23 3.70 -11.11
N ILE A 450 11.45 4.88 -10.56
CA ILE A 450 10.82 5.36 -9.33
C ILE A 450 9.61 6.22 -9.70
N LEU A 451 8.45 5.89 -9.14
CA LEU A 451 7.29 6.80 -9.05
C LEU A 451 7.12 7.26 -7.60
N GLU A 452 7.14 8.57 -7.37
CA GLU A 452 7.13 9.18 -6.04
C GLU A 452 6.01 10.23 -5.91
N PHE A 453 5.15 10.06 -4.90
CA PHE A 453 4.04 10.95 -4.54
C PHE A 453 4.39 11.68 -3.24
N GLN A 454 4.20 13.00 -3.20
CA GLN A 454 4.58 13.84 -2.06
C GLN A 454 3.39 14.65 -1.49
N GLU A 455 3.30 14.62 -0.15
CA GLU A 455 2.33 15.25 0.76
C GLU A 455 0.88 14.82 0.51
N GLY A 456 0.21 14.30 1.55
CA GLY A 456 -1.14 13.75 1.48
C GLY A 456 -1.37 12.78 0.32
N ALA A 457 -0.45 11.82 0.13
CA ALA A 457 -0.50 10.87 -0.98
C ALA A 457 -1.44 9.70 -0.66
N ARG A 458 -2.33 9.37 -1.59
CA ARG A 458 -3.35 8.31 -1.42
C ARG A 458 -3.43 7.45 -2.67
N LEU A 459 -3.34 6.13 -2.54
CA LEU A 459 -3.56 5.16 -3.61
C LEU A 459 -4.68 4.20 -3.24
N LEU A 460 -5.54 3.90 -4.22
CA LEU A 460 -6.71 3.03 -4.09
C LEU A 460 -6.77 2.08 -5.28
N GLN A 461 -6.92 0.78 -5.02
CA GLN A 461 -7.28 -0.24 -5.99
C GLN A 461 -8.71 -0.73 -5.68
N ALA A 462 -9.61 -0.61 -6.65
CA ALA A 462 -11.04 -0.82 -6.44
C ALA A 462 -11.34 -2.20 -5.84
N ASN A 463 -12.09 -2.21 -4.73
CA ASN A 463 -12.52 -3.40 -3.99
C ASN A 463 -11.40 -4.34 -3.45
N LYS A 464 -10.11 -3.94 -3.54
CA LYS A 464 -8.95 -4.75 -3.12
C LYS A 464 -8.14 -4.13 -1.98
N MET A 465 -7.61 -2.91 -2.16
CA MET A 465 -6.69 -2.29 -1.20
C MET A 465 -6.63 -0.76 -1.30
N GLY A 466 -6.21 -0.10 -0.22
CA GLY A 466 -5.92 1.33 -0.16
C GLY A 466 -4.75 1.63 0.76
N ILE A 467 -3.94 2.63 0.43
CA ILE A 467 -2.79 3.12 1.20
C ILE A 467 -2.78 4.66 1.15
N GLU A 468 -2.61 5.30 2.29
CA GLU A 468 -2.47 6.75 2.47
C GLU A 468 -1.21 7.07 3.28
N GLY A 469 -0.59 8.24 3.08
CA GLY A 469 0.56 8.73 3.86
C GLY A 469 1.29 9.91 3.21
N GLU A 470 2.21 10.58 3.90
CA GLU A 470 2.82 11.83 3.40
C GLU A 470 3.85 11.62 2.27
N LEU A 471 4.45 10.44 2.19
CA LEU A 471 5.37 10.08 1.10
C LEU A 471 5.14 8.63 0.72
N ILE A 472 4.72 8.40 -0.54
CA ILE A 472 4.64 7.06 -1.11
C ILE A 472 5.58 6.98 -2.30
N ARG A 473 6.46 5.98 -2.30
CA ARG A 473 7.41 5.70 -3.39
C ARG A 473 7.24 4.25 -3.85
N ILE A 474 7.15 4.08 -5.16
CA ILE A 474 6.98 2.80 -5.83
C ILE A 474 8.17 2.61 -6.78
N TRP A 475 8.76 1.41 -6.78
CA TRP A 475 9.76 0.98 -7.76
C TRP A 475 9.09 0.08 -8.78
N LEU A 476 9.35 0.39 -10.05
CA LEU A 476 8.74 -0.19 -11.24
C LEU A 476 9.84 -0.78 -12.12
N GLU A 477 9.56 -1.94 -12.71
CA GLU A 477 10.45 -2.60 -13.67
C GLU A 477 9.69 -2.85 -14.96
N GLU A 478 10.32 -2.59 -16.11
CA GLU A 478 9.74 -2.87 -17.42
C GLU A 478 10.10 -4.30 -17.83
N ASP A 479 9.08 -5.10 -18.13
CA ASP A 479 9.23 -6.51 -18.53
C ASP A 479 9.85 -6.59 -19.95
N GLU A 480 11.18 -6.62 -20.06
CA GLU A 480 11.94 -6.70 -21.34
C GLU A 480 11.76 -8.06 -22.08
N THR A 481 10.64 -8.76 -21.91
CA THR A 481 10.40 -10.07 -22.53
C THR A 481 10.43 -9.96 -24.07
N PRO A 482 11.44 -10.53 -24.77
CA PRO A 482 11.47 -10.45 -26.22
C PRO A 482 10.40 -11.37 -26.79
N ARG A 483 9.54 -10.87 -27.68
CA ARG A 483 8.59 -11.72 -28.43
C ARG A 483 9.37 -12.76 -29.23
N THR A 484 9.45 -13.99 -28.72
CA THR A 484 10.15 -15.12 -29.33
C THR A 484 9.43 -15.58 -30.59
N ALA A 485 9.80 -14.99 -31.72
CA ALA A 485 9.16 -15.19 -33.01
C ALA A 485 9.27 -16.64 -33.51
N LYS A 486 8.25 -17.49 -33.22
CA LYS A 486 8.16 -18.83 -33.81
C LYS A 486 6.78 -19.48 -33.99
N THR A 487 5.73 -18.68 -34.17
CA THR A 487 4.49 -19.13 -34.86
C THR A 487 3.84 -17.97 -35.59
N ALA A 488 3.96 -17.94 -36.92
CA ALA A 488 3.28 -16.95 -37.74
C ALA A 488 1.81 -17.37 -37.99
N ARG A 489 0.89 -16.65 -37.35
CA ARG A 489 -0.42 -16.33 -37.93
C ARG A 489 -0.52 -14.80 -38.03
N VAL A 490 -1.26 -14.32 -39.01
CA VAL A 490 -1.33 -12.89 -39.35
C VAL A 490 -2.50 -12.28 -38.58
N ASP A 491 -2.17 -11.56 -37.52
CA ASP A 491 -3.06 -10.62 -36.84
C ASP A 491 -2.35 -9.25 -36.85
N GLU A 492 -3.02 -8.20 -37.35
CA GLU A 492 -2.43 -6.87 -37.62
C GLU A 492 -2.35 -5.97 -36.36
N ASP A 493 -1.70 -6.43 -35.29
CA ASP A 493 -1.51 -5.66 -34.04
C ASP A 493 -0.08 -5.82 -33.48
N ALA A 494 0.90 -5.20 -34.16
CA ALA A 494 2.33 -5.49 -33.99
C ALA A 494 3.27 -4.32 -33.66
N PHE A 495 2.77 -3.10 -33.45
CA PHE A 495 3.53 -1.99 -32.81
C PHE A 495 2.63 -1.28 -31.77
N GLY A 496 3.22 -0.74 -30.70
CA GLY A 496 2.45 -0.08 -29.61
C GLY A 496 1.99 -0.99 -28.46
N SER A 497 2.53 -2.22 -28.37
CA SER A 497 2.34 -3.12 -27.23
C SER A 497 2.61 -2.39 -25.91
N SER A 498 1.65 -2.38 -24.98
CA SER A 498 1.86 -1.78 -23.67
C SER A 498 3.00 -2.52 -22.95
N ARG A 499 4.05 -1.80 -22.56
CA ARG A 499 5.12 -2.35 -21.70
C ARG A 499 4.47 -2.85 -20.41
N ASN A 500 4.76 -4.09 -20.02
CA ASN A 500 4.15 -4.69 -18.83
C ASN A 500 4.90 -4.15 -17.60
N ILE A 501 4.31 -3.20 -16.87
CA ILE A 501 4.99 -2.50 -15.76
C ILE A 501 4.77 -3.29 -14.47
N LYS A 502 5.84 -3.90 -13.95
CA LYS A 502 5.81 -4.68 -12.70
C LYS A 502 6.24 -3.81 -11.52
N ILE A 503 5.41 -3.73 -10.48
CA ILE A 503 5.82 -3.15 -9.20
C ILE A 503 6.76 -4.12 -8.50
N GLN A 504 7.97 -3.69 -8.12
CA GLN A 504 8.91 -4.53 -7.37
C GLN A 504 9.00 -4.15 -5.88
N ARG A 505 8.73 -2.89 -5.56
CA ARG A 505 8.70 -2.42 -4.16
C ARG A 505 7.74 -1.24 -3.99
N LEU A 506 7.08 -1.18 -2.84
CA LEU A 506 6.35 -0.01 -2.36
C LEU A 506 6.91 0.41 -1.00
N MET A 507 6.98 1.71 -0.74
CA MET A 507 7.31 2.28 0.56
C MET A 507 6.40 3.47 0.83
N ALA A 508 5.70 3.47 1.96
CA ALA A 508 4.97 4.62 2.48
C ALA A 508 5.62 5.11 3.79
N ARG A 509 5.56 6.42 4.07
CA ARG A 509 6.09 7.02 5.30
C ARG A 509 5.20 8.15 5.82
N THR A 510 5.21 8.29 7.15
CA THR A 510 4.52 9.31 7.95
C THR A 510 3.00 9.21 7.83
N ASN A 511 2.32 9.04 8.97
CA ASN A 511 0.87 8.91 9.07
C ASN A 511 0.30 7.86 8.08
N VAL A 512 1.00 6.73 7.91
CA VAL A 512 0.58 5.73 6.93
C VAL A 512 -0.64 5.01 7.45
N VAL A 513 -1.72 5.02 6.66
CA VAL A 513 -2.92 4.22 6.92
C VAL A 513 -3.12 3.28 5.75
N PHE A 514 -3.44 2.01 6.02
CA PHE A 514 -3.70 1.02 4.99
C PHE A 514 -4.93 0.18 5.29
N ALA A 515 -5.55 -0.32 4.24
CA ALA A 515 -6.59 -1.35 4.30
C ALA A 515 -6.42 -2.30 3.10
N ALA A 516 -6.57 -3.59 3.34
CA ALA A 516 -6.61 -4.62 2.32
C ALA A 516 -7.77 -5.58 2.61
N ARG A 517 -8.30 -6.22 1.56
CA ARG A 517 -9.50 -7.07 1.66
C ARG A 517 -9.21 -8.57 1.60
N ASP A 518 -8.02 -8.94 1.14
CA ASP A 518 -7.61 -10.33 1.00
C ASP A 518 -6.11 -10.48 1.36
N PRO A 519 -5.76 -10.89 2.61
CA PRO A 519 -6.66 -11.03 3.76
C PRO A 519 -7.31 -9.70 4.18
N GLU A 520 -8.47 -9.75 4.84
CA GLU A 520 -9.12 -8.55 5.36
C GLU A 520 -8.33 -8.00 6.57
N MET A 521 -7.74 -6.81 6.40
CA MET A 521 -6.86 -6.17 7.38
C MET A 521 -6.88 -4.65 7.23
N SER A 522 -6.61 -3.94 8.32
CA SER A 522 -6.44 -2.49 8.34
C SER A 522 -5.40 -2.08 9.38
N GLY A 523 -4.81 -0.90 9.25
CA GLY A 523 -3.84 -0.47 10.23
C GLY A 523 -3.19 0.87 9.98
N SER A 524 -2.41 1.29 10.98
CA SER A 524 -1.59 2.49 10.98
C SER A 524 -0.10 2.15 11.14
N THR A 525 0.77 2.95 10.54
CA THR A 525 2.22 2.85 10.78
C THR A 525 2.97 4.15 10.46
N LYS A 526 4.14 4.34 11.06
CA LYS A 526 5.06 5.44 10.67
C LYS A 526 5.83 5.08 9.39
N LYS A 527 5.97 3.80 9.06
CA LYS A 527 6.63 3.32 7.82
C LYS A 527 6.14 1.93 7.37
N LEU A 528 5.50 1.87 6.21
CA LEU A 528 5.19 0.62 5.51
C LEU A 528 6.23 0.37 4.40
N GLU A 529 6.71 -0.87 4.28
CA GLU A 529 7.48 -1.35 3.13
C GLU A 529 6.95 -2.69 2.63
N VAL A 530 6.71 -2.79 1.32
CA VAL A 530 6.27 -4.02 0.65
C VAL A 530 7.27 -4.36 -0.45
N TRP A 531 7.71 -5.61 -0.50
CA TRP A 531 8.54 -6.16 -1.57
C TRP A 531 7.76 -7.23 -2.33
N PHE A 532 7.89 -7.23 -3.66
CA PHE A 532 7.28 -8.21 -4.54
C PHE A 532 8.37 -9.04 -5.20
N GLU A 533 8.31 -10.36 -5.02
CA GLU A 533 9.30 -11.32 -5.51
C GLU A 533 8.60 -12.28 -6.50
N GLU A 534 9.13 -12.45 -7.71
CA GLU A 534 8.61 -13.44 -8.67
C GLU A 534 9.06 -14.84 -8.23
N GLY A 535 8.13 -15.79 -8.07
CA GLY A 535 8.49 -17.13 -7.60
C GLY A 535 7.30 -18.08 -7.52
N LYS A 536 7.59 -19.39 -7.44
CA LYS A 536 6.51 -20.38 -7.24
C LYS A 536 5.90 -20.18 -5.86
N ILE A 537 4.58 -20.04 -5.82
CA ILE A 537 3.85 -19.96 -4.57
C ILE A 537 3.79 -21.38 -3.97
N PRO A 538 4.27 -21.59 -2.74
CA PRO A 538 4.21 -22.90 -2.12
C PRO A 538 2.76 -23.33 -1.87
N ARG A 539 2.41 -24.51 -2.38
CA ARG A 539 1.09 -25.15 -2.28
C ARG A 539 1.25 -26.53 -1.66
N VAL A 540 0.27 -26.96 -0.86
CA VAL A 540 0.26 -28.28 -0.24
C VAL A 540 -0.31 -29.31 -1.20
N ASP A 541 0.48 -30.35 -1.45
CA ASP A 541 0.03 -31.51 -2.20
C ASP A 541 -0.82 -32.41 -1.28
N GLU A 542 -2.12 -32.08 -1.15
CA GLU A 542 -3.08 -32.84 -0.31
C GLU A 542 -3.08 -34.34 -0.64
N THR A 543 -2.75 -34.69 -1.89
CA THR A 543 -2.62 -36.07 -2.36
C THR A 543 -1.67 -36.90 -1.48
N ALA A 544 -0.58 -36.30 -1.00
CA ALA A 544 0.43 -36.97 -0.17
C ALA A 544 -0.10 -37.35 1.23
N LEU A 545 -1.06 -36.60 1.77
CA LEU A 545 -1.66 -36.82 3.09
C LEU A 545 -2.66 -37.98 3.14
N THR A 546 -3.09 -38.49 1.98
CA THR A 546 -4.06 -39.60 1.89
C THR A 546 -3.46 -40.98 2.17
N THR A 547 -2.13 -41.12 2.19
CA THR A 547 -1.49 -42.43 2.45
C THR A 547 -1.37 -42.72 3.97
N PRO A 548 -1.85 -43.88 4.48
CA PRO A 548 -1.78 -44.20 5.91
C PRO A 548 -0.36 -44.17 6.51
N ALA A 549 0.66 -44.47 5.69
CA ALA A 549 2.06 -44.45 6.10
C ALA A 549 2.59 -43.05 6.51
N ALA A 550 2.00 -41.97 6.00
CA ALA A 550 2.35 -40.61 6.39
C ALA A 550 1.87 -40.29 7.82
N ARG A 551 0.60 -40.63 8.13
CA ARG A 551 0.02 -40.46 9.47
C ARG A 551 0.79 -41.25 10.53
N GLU A 552 1.19 -42.49 10.26
CA GLU A 552 2.01 -43.27 11.20
C GLU A 552 3.41 -42.68 11.45
N ARG A 553 4.04 -42.05 10.45
CA ARG A 553 5.38 -41.46 10.63
C ARG A 553 5.35 -40.25 11.56
N LEU A 554 4.38 -39.35 11.41
CA LEU A 554 4.25 -38.17 12.27
C LEU A 554 4.03 -38.53 13.74
N VAL A 555 3.20 -39.54 14.03
CA VAL A 555 2.97 -40.04 15.41
C VAL A 555 4.25 -40.63 16.03
N LYS A 556 5.12 -41.26 15.22
CA LYS A 556 6.32 -41.96 15.71
C LYS A 556 7.55 -41.05 15.94
N LEU A 557 7.56 -39.80 15.47
CA LEU A 557 8.67 -38.87 15.76
C LEU A 557 8.55 -38.15 17.11
N ASN A 558 7.35 -37.94 17.64
CA ASN A 558 7.13 -37.19 18.90
C ASN A 558 7.44 -37.97 20.20
N TYR A 559 7.97 -39.20 20.11
CA TYR A 559 8.36 -40.01 21.26
C TYR A 559 9.84 -40.46 21.19
N GLN A 560 10.76 -39.50 21.31
CA GLN A 560 12.16 -39.78 21.67
C GLN A 560 12.44 -39.31 23.10
N ARG A 561 12.33 -40.24 24.07
CA ARG A 561 12.99 -40.07 25.38
C ARG A 561 14.51 -40.04 25.16
N PRO A 562 15.26 -39.12 25.79
CA PRO A 562 16.72 -39.19 25.80
C PRO A 562 17.17 -40.39 26.66
N GLN A 563 17.43 -41.53 26.03
CA GLN A 563 18.00 -42.69 26.73
C GLN A 563 19.53 -42.57 26.83
N ASN A 564 20.05 -42.80 28.04
CA ASN A 564 21.47 -42.70 28.34
C ASN A 564 22.31 -43.71 27.55
N ARG A 565 23.48 -43.27 27.07
CA ARG A 565 24.50 -44.15 26.47
C ARG A 565 25.09 -45.09 27.52
N GLN A 566 24.82 -46.39 27.43
CA GLN A 566 25.75 -47.42 27.91
C GLN A 566 25.95 -48.52 26.85
N ARG A 567 27.03 -49.29 27.01
CA ARG A 567 27.58 -50.19 25.99
C ARG A 567 26.90 -51.57 26.04
N GLY A 568 26.84 -52.26 24.90
CA GLY A 568 26.65 -53.72 24.86
C GLY A 568 27.93 -54.49 25.29
N PRO A 569 28.04 -55.82 25.06
CA PRO A 569 27.26 -56.63 24.11
C PRO A 569 26.73 -57.97 24.67
N ILE A 570 25.97 -58.74 23.84
CA ILE A 570 26.14 -60.20 23.54
C ILE A 570 24.95 -60.68 22.64
N ARG A 571 25.04 -61.90 22.08
CA ARG A 571 24.34 -62.36 20.87
C ARG A 571 23.92 -63.85 20.97
N GLN A 572 22.62 -64.18 21.02
CA GLN A 572 21.99 -65.52 20.82
C GLN A 572 20.43 -65.41 20.97
N THR A 573 19.53 -66.31 20.54
CA THR A 573 19.34 -67.02 19.23
C THR A 573 17.93 -67.65 19.14
N THR A 574 17.31 -67.65 17.94
CA THR A 574 16.32 -68.63 17.39
C THR A 574 14.92 -68.87 18.03
N ALA A 575 14.00 -69.40 17.19
CA ALA A 575 12.89 -70.33 17.49
C ALA A 575 11.43 -69.83 17.73
N ALA A 576 10.80 -69.33 16.66
CA ALA A 576 9.60 -69.89 15.98
C ALA A 576 8.28 -70.32 16.69
N SER A 577 7.17 -70.14 15.94
CA SER A 577 5.82 -70.76 16.03
C SER A 577 4.84 -70.12 17.04
N LYS A 578 3.49 -70.19 16.85
CA LYS A 578 2.68 -70.86 15.81
C LYS A 578 1.38 -70.06 15.52
N ALA A 579 0.68 -70.39 14.43
CA ALA A 579 -0.48 -69.64 13.92
C ALA A 579 -1.85 -70.04 14.53
N SER A 580 -2.86 -69.18 14.36
CA SER A 580 -4.27 -69.58 14.15
C SER A 580 -5.15 -68.46 13.56
N GLN A 581 -6.07 -68.86 12.67
CA GLN A 581 -7.18 -68.15 12.00
C GLN A 581 -8.29 -69.22 11.79
N PRO A 582 -9.53 -68.95 11.29
CA PRO A 582 -10.27 -67.71 11.00
C PRO A 582 -11.60 -67.73 11.85
N PRO A 583 -12.87 -67.35 11.46
CA PRO A 583 -13.41 -66.78 10.22
C PRO A 583 -14.45 -65.61 10.33
N ARG A 584 -15.11 -65.34 9.20
CA ARG A 584 -15.85 -64.13 8.78
C ARG A 584 -17.31 -64.01 9.28
N ARG A 585 -17.79 -62.75 9.29
CA ARG A 585 -19.13 -62.21 8.89
C ARG A 585 -20.41 -63.04 9.16
N LEU A 586 -21.41 -62.37 9.74
CA LEU A 586 -22.63 -61.95 9.01
C LEU A 586 -23.38 -60.82 9.76
N THR A 587 -24.56 -60.41 9.28
CA THR A 587 -25.22 -59.11 9.56
C THR A 587 -26.63 -59.21 10.17
N ASN A 588 -27.09 -58.08 10.74
CA ASN A 588 -28.49 -57.60 10.91
C ASN A 588 -29.34 -57.89 12.18
N HIS A 589 -30.00 -56.80 12.60
CA HIS A 589 -31.35 -56.62 13.19
C HIS A 589 -31.70 -57.00 14.65
N GLY A 590 -32.63 -56.22 15.21
CA GLY A 590 -33.21 -56.27 16.57
C GLY A 590 -33.04 -54.91 17.29
N ARG A 591 -34.01 -53.98 17.34
CA ARG A 591 -35.27 -53.93 18.13
C ARG A 591 -35.06 -54.26 19.63
N GLY A 592 -35.53 -53.45 20.58
CA GLY A 592 -36.28 -52.17 20.47
C GLY A 592 -36.80 -51.69 21.85
N GLN A 593 -37.89 -50.91 21.85
CA GLN A 593 -38.55 -50.22 23.00
C GLN A 593 -37.73 -49.00 23.51
N ALA A 594 -38.22 -47.74 23.57
CA ALA A 594 -39.54 -47.07 23.52
C ALA A 594 -40.21 -46.78 24.88
N LEU A 595 -40.55 -45.51 25.07
CA LEU A 595 -41.70 -44.97 25.84
C LEU A 595 -42.10 -43.62 25.21
N ALA A 596 -43.31 -43.13 25.48
CA ALA A 596 -43.97 -42.13 24.62
C ALA A 596 -44.62 -40.96 25.37
N SER A 597 -44.92 -39.90 24.61
CA SER A 597 -45.94 -38.87 24.89
C SER A 597 -46.44 -38.36 23.52
N THR A 598 -47.71 -37.97 23.41
CA THR A 598 -48.42 -37.71 22.14
C THR A 598 -49.25 -36.43 22.21
N GLU A 599 -50.08 -36.19 21.17
CA GLU A 599 -51.04 -35.08 21.01
C GLU A 599 -50.35 -33.79 20.53
N ASP A 600 -50.22 -33.53 19.22
CA ASP A 600 -51.22 -33.39 18.13
C ASP A 600 -52.14 -32.16 18.27
N GLU A 601 -52.03 -31.24 17.32
CA GLU A 601 -53.19 -30.57 16.75
C GLU A 601 -52.95 -30.33 15.24
N ILE A 602 -54.00 -30.48 14.42
CA ILE A 602 -53.91 -30.57 12.97
C ILE A 602 -54.67 -29.40 12.34
N SER A 603 -54.11 -28.78 11.30
CA SER A 603 -54.87 -28.16 10.23
C SER A 603 -54.10 -28.24 8.92
N ALA A 604 -54.83 -28.50 7.84
CA ALA A 604 -54.28 -28.71 6.50
C ALA A 604 -55.03 -27.85 5.49
N ASP A 605 -54.35 -27.45 4.43
CA ASP A 605 -54.96 -27.13 3.14
C ASP A 605 -54.00 -27.57 2.03
N ALA A 606 -54.54 -28.12 0.93
CA ALA A 606 -53.79 -28.75 -0.15
C ALA A 606 -54.65 -28.82 -1.44
N LEU A 607 -54.07 -29.37 -2.52
CA LEU A 607 -54.60 -29.45 -3.91
C LEU A 607 -54.39 -28.13 -4.69
N ASP A 608 -53.88 -28.11 -5.92
CA ASP A 608 -53.28 -29.15 -6.78
C ASP A 608 -52.25 -28.47 -7.74
N ALA A 609 -51.50 -29.07 -8.68
CA ALA A 609 -51.64 -30.36 -9.36
C ALA A 609 -50.32 -30.96 -9.91
N GLN A 610 -50.47 -32.13 -10.53
CA GLN A 610 -49.51 -32.86 -11.37
C GLN A 610 -48.95 -31.98 -12.52
N ALA A 611 -47.69 -32.00 -12.99
CA ALA A 611 -46.59 -32.98 -13.11
C ALA A 611 -46.35 -33.47 -14.57
N SER A 612 -45.22 -33.08 -15.17
CA SER A 612 -44.54 -33.76 -16.31
C SER A 612 -43.10 -33.21 -16.52
N PRO A 613 -42.20 -33.95 -17.22
CA PRO A 613 -40.74 -33.70 -17.18
C PRO A 613 -40.15 -32.99 -18.43
N ASP A 614 -38.82 -33.10 -18.58
CA ASP A 614 -37.93 -32.63 -19.66
C ASP A 614 -37.63 -31.13 -19.80
N LYS A 615 -36.45 -30.73 -19.28
CA LYS A 615 -35.31 -30.36 -20.16
C LYS A 615 -33.95 -30.24 -19.47
N ALA A 616 -32.93 -30.63 -20.22
CA ALA A 616 -31.53 -30.20 -20.24
C ALA A 616 -30.85 -29.73 -18.94
N ALA A 617 -29.77 -30.43 -18.56
CA ALA A 617 -28.84 -29.96 -17.53
C ALA A 617 -28.12 -28.66 -17.96
N ALA A 618 -28.24 -27.61 -17.15
CA ALA A 618 -27.30 -26.49 -17.18
C ALA A 618 -25.96 -26.93 -16.52
N PRO A 619 -24.81 -26.40 -16.97
CA PRO A 619 -23.53 -26.76 -16.38
C PRO A 619 -23.47 -26.35 -14.90
N GLN A 620 -22.95 -27.24 -14.06
CA GLN A 620 -22.67 -26.90 -12.67
C GLN A 620 -21.65 -25.75 -12.64
N GLN A 621 -22.10 -24.56 -12.27
CA GLN A 621 -21.18 -23.52 -11.79
C GLN A 621 -20.37 -24.14 -10.66
N GLN A 622 -19.06 -24.22 -10.83
CA GLN A 622 -18.15 -24.62 -9.76
C GLN A 622 -18.44 -23.73 -8.57
N ARG A 623 -18.89 -24.33 -7.46
CA ARG A 623 -19.05 -23.61 -6.20
C ARG A 623 -17.67 -23.09 -5.83
N ARG A 624 -17.45 -21.78 -6.01
CA ARG A 624 -16.29 -21.10 -5.40
C ARG A 624 -16.29 -21.49 -3.93
N PRO A 625 -15.13 -21.87 -3.34
CA PRO A 625 -15.06 -22.10 -1.90
C PRO A 625 -15.60 -20.84 -1.20
N PRO A 626 -16.36 -20.98 -0.10
CA PRO A 626 -16.92 -19.82 0.58
C PRO A 626 -15.78 -18.91 1.03
N VAL A 627 -15.80 -17.65 0.55
CA VAL A 627 -14.85 -16.63 0.98
C VAL A 627 -14.92 -16.56 2.51
N SER A 628 -13.82 -16.87 3.18
CA SER A 628 -13.79 -16.94 4.63
C SER A 628 -14.02 -15.56 5.21
N LYS A 629 -15.19 -15.37 5.85
CA LYS A 629 -15.49 -14.20 6.68
C LYS A 629 -14.64 -14.24 7.95
N GLN A 630 -13.34 -14.03 7.82
CA GLN A 630 -12.49 -13.65 8.94
C GLN A 630 -12.84 -12.22 9.34
N GLU A 631 -12.74 -11.90 10.64
CA GLU A 631 -12.83 -10.50 11.06
C GLU A 631 -11.51 -9.78 10.79
N PRO A 632 -11.57 -8.50 10.36
CA PRO A 632 -10.40 -7.77 9.95
C PRO A 632 -9.40 -7.61 11.09
N TYR A 633 -8.15 -7.92 10.82
CA TYR A 633 -7.06 -7.56 11.73
C TYR A 633 -6.90 -6.04 11.76
N SER A 634 -6.89 -5.44 12.96
CA SER A 634 -6.41 -4.08 13.19
C SER A 634 -4.96 -4.15 13.65
N ILE A 635 -4.06 -3.38 13.04
CA ILE A 635 -2.61 -3.41 13.29
C ILE A 635 -2.10 -1.97 13.48
N ASP A 636 -1.50 -1.66 14.62
CA ASP A 636 -0.64 -0.48 14.78
C ASP A 636 0.81 -0.89 15.03
N ALA A 637 1.76 -0.22 14.39
CA ALA A 637 3.19 -0.50 14.50
C ALA A 637 4.06 0.66 14.00
N ASP A 638 5.21 0.96 14.64
CA ASP A 638 6.13 2.00 14.11
C ASP A 638 6.62 1.67 12.69
N ARG A 639 6.86 0.39 12.40
CA ARG A 639 7.25 -0.09 11.06
C ARG A 639 6.62 -1.43 10.72
N ILE A 640 6.10 -1.53 9.51
CA ILE A 640 5.57 -2.76 8.90
C ILE A 640 6.39 -3.11 7.65
N GLN A 641 6.78 -4.37 7.53
CA GLN A 641 7.53 -4.92 6.41
C GLN A 641 6.80 -6.17 5.88
N ILE A 642 6.51 -6.22 4.58
CA ILE A 642 5.74 -7.30 3.95
C ILE A 642 6.50 -7.83 2.72
N ARG A 643 6.59 -9.15 2.57
CA ARG A 643 7.00 -9.81 1.32
C ARG A 643 5.83 -10.51 0.66
N VAL A 644 5.73 -10.34 -0.65
CA VAL A 644 4.71 -10.95 -1.50
C VAL A 644 5.39 -11.74 -2.60
N ILE A 645 5.15 -13.05 -2.66
CA ILE A 645 5.53 -13.91 -3.79
C ILE A 645 4.43 -13.84 -4.84
N ARG A 646 4.80 -13.76 -6.12
CA ARG A 646 3.86 -13.79 -7.26
C ARG A 646 4.10 -14.98 -8.18
N GLU A 647 3.03 -15.66 -8.54
CA GLU A 647 3.01 -16.69 -9.61
C GLU A 647 1.90 -16.33 -10.62
N GLY A 648 2.24 -15.43 -11.55
CA GLY A 648 1.26 -14.83 -12.47
C GLY A 648 0.30 -13.89 -11.74
N GLU A 649 -1.01 -14.10 -11.93
CA GLU A 649 -2.07 -13.32 -11.27
C GLU A 649 -2.24 -13.68 -9.77
N GLU A 650 -1.65 -14.78 -9.30
CA GLU A 650 -1.72 -15.16 -7.88
C GLU A 650 -0.65 -14.46 -7.05
N HIS A 651 -0.99 -14.09 -5.82
CA HIS A 651 -0.11 -13.39 -4.88
C HIS A 651 -0.19 -14.07 -3.51
N HIS A 652 0.96 -14.24 -2.84
CA HIS A 652 1.07 -14.87 -1.51
C HIS A 652 1.93 -14.04 -0.57
N VAL A 653 1.44 -13.72 0.63
CA VAL A 653 2.24 -13.04 1.66
C VAL A 653 3.12 -14.06 2.39
N SER A 654 4.42 -14.07 2.11
CA SER A 654 5.37 -15.06 2.63
C SER A 654 6.03 -14.66 3.96
N GLU A 655 6.23 -13.37 4.19
CA GLU A 655 6.77 -12.79 5.43
C GLU A 655 6.02 -11.50 5.76
N LEU A 656 5.53 -11.38 7.00
CA LEU A 656 5.06 -10.13 7.60
C LEU A 656 5.89 -9.87 8.86
N ARG A 657 6.48 -8.69 8.98
CA ARG A 657 7.28 -8.29 10.14
C ARG A 657 6.89 -6.89 10.61
N THR A 658 6.50 -6.78 11.86
CA THR A 658 6.21 -5.52 12.55
C THR A 658 7.27 -5.25 13.61
N VAL A 659 7.63 -3.98 13.83
CA VAL A 659 8.66 -3.56 14.80
C VAL A 659 8.29 -2.20 15.41
N GLY A 660 8.58 -2.02 16.70
CA GLY A 660 8.34 -0.81 17.48
C GLY A 660 7.22 -1.03 18.49
N HIS A 661 6.32 -0.06 18.64
CA HIS A 661 5.11 -0.22 19.45
C HIS A 661 4.09 -1.03 18.64
N VAL A 662 4.10 -2.37 18.76
CA VAL A 662 3.18 -3.25 18.02
C VAL A 662 1.98 -3.57 18.90
N SER A 663 0.78 -3.24 18.43
CA SER A 663 -0.48 -3.76 18.99
C SER A 663 -1.39 -4.24 17.85
N ILE A 664 -1.97 -5.43 18.03
CA ILE A 664 -2.83 -6.09 17.04
C ILE A 664 -4.10 -6.56 17.72
N ILE A 665 -5.24 -6.29 17.10
CA ILE A 665 -6.58 -6.63 17.61
C ILE A 665 -7.36 -7.40 16.54
N GLN A 666 -8.00 -8.50 16.92
CA GLN A 666 -9.01 -9.21 16.13
C GLN A 666 -10.21 -9.55 17.01
N GLU A 667 -11.38 -9.04 16.63
CA GLU A 667 -12.68 -9.32 17.25
C GLU A 667 -13.16 -10.75 16.95
N HIS A 668 -14.11 -11.26 17.76
CA HIS A 668 -14.80 -12.54 17.55
C HIS A 668 -16.32 -12.35 17.38
N LYS A 669 -16.92 -12.99 16.37
CA LYS A 669 -18.36 -12.85 16.00
C LYS A 669 -19.35 -13.08 17.13
N ASN A 670 -18.95 -13.86 18.13
CA ASN A 670 -19.79 -14.24 19.26
C ASN A 670 -19.85 -13.17 20.36
N GLY A 671 -18.98 -12.15 20.32
CA GLY A 671 -18.74 -11.24 21.44
C GLY A 671 -17.81 -11.81 22.52
N ASP A 672 -17.04 -12.86 22.21
CA ASP A 672 -15.94 -13.35 23.05
C ASP A 672 -14.84 -12.27 23.14
N GLU A 673 -14.05 -12.25 24.23
CA GLU A 673 -12.94 -11.28 24.37
C GLU A 673 -11.95 -11.37 23.19
N PRO A 674 -11.59 -10.23 22.54
CA PRO A 674 -10.82 -10.21 21.31
C PRO A 674 -9.41 -10.77 21.49
N LEU A 675 -8.89 -11.34 20.40
CA LEU A 675 -7.47 -11.65 20.27
C LEU A 675 -6.68 -10.33 20.28
N THR A 676 -5.88 -10.11 21.32
CA THR A 676 -4.96 -8.96 21.43
C THR A 676 -3.51 -9.44 21.53
N ILE A 677 -2.62 -8.78 20.78
CA ILE A 677 -1.18 -9.03 20.81
C ILE A 677 -0.45 -7.69 20.97
N ASP A 678 0.18 -7.48 22.11
CA ASP A 678 1.03 -6.30 22.39
C ASP A 678 2.49 -6.74 22.48
N CYS A 679 3.39 -6.18 21.69
CA CYS A 679 4.81 -6.55 21.71
C CYS A 679 5.74 -5.47 21.11
N HIS A 680 7.06 -5.71 21.16
CA HIS A 680 8.03 -4.85 20.46
C HIS A 680 8.22 -5.27 19.00
N LYS A 681 8.13 -6.56 18.70
CA LYS A 681 8.36 -7.12 17.37
C LYS A 681 7.49 -8.35 17.18
N MET A 682 6.85 -8.45 16.02
CA MET A 682 6.23 -9.70 15.58
C MET A 682 6.76 -10.07 14.20
N THR A 683 7.02 -11.35 13.98
CA THR A 683 7.40 -11.89 12.68
C THR A 683 6.50 -13.09 12.37
N ILE A 684 5.77 -13.04 11.26
CA ILE A 684 4.95 -14.13 10.73
C ILE A 684 5.60 -14.64 9.45
N HIS A 685 5.74 -15.96 9.35
CA HIS A 685 6.18 -16.65 8.14
C HIS A 685 5.13 -17.68 7.72
N ASN A 686 4.69 -17.61 6.46
CA ASN A 686 3.67 -18.48 5.88
C ASN A 686 4.34 -19.44 4.89
N GLU A 687 4.49 -20.71 5.27
CA GLU A 687 5.18 -21.72 4.43
C GLU A 687 4.42 -22.07 3.15
N ASP A 688 3.14 -21.72 3.04
CA ASP A 688 2.22 -22.01 1.94
C ASP A 688 1.02 -21.03 1.91
N MET A 689 0.12 -21.18 0.93
CA MET A 689 -1.13 -20.39 0.85
C MET A 689 -2.19 -20.73 1.92
N THR A 690 -2.04 -21.84 2.66
CA THR A 690 -2.92 -22.11 3.79
C THR A 690 -2.50 -21.25 4.99
N ASN A 691 -3.39 -21.04 5.95
CA ASN A 691 -3.03 -20.37 7.20
C ASN A 691 -2.53 -21.37 8.26
N ASP A 692 -2.20 -22.59 7.83
CA ASP A 692 -2.08 -23.78 8.67
C ASP A 692 -0.61 -24.15 8.85
N HIS A 693 0.23 -23.84 7.86
CA HIS A 693 1.70 -23.91 7.97
C HIS A 693 2.32 -22.54 8.29
N GLN A 694 1.68 -21.82 9.21
CA GLN A 694 2.12 -20.53 9.72
C GLN A 694 3.00 -20.68 10.97
N LYS A 695 4.10 -19.91 11.00
CA LYS A 695 4.99 -19.74 12.16
C LYS A 695 4.97 -18.28 12.59
N ILE A 696 4.86 -18.04 13.90
CA ILE A 696 4.78 -16.69 14.48
C ILE A 696 5.81 -16.58 15.62
N TRP A 697 6.60 -15.52 15.59
CA TRP A 697 7.43 -15.06 16.69
C TRP A 697 6.85 -13.74 17.21
N ILE A 698 6.65 -13.62 18.51
CA ILE A 698 6.18 -12.43 19.21
C ILE A 698 7.22 -12.11 20.29
N GLU A 699 7.89 -10.98 20.17
CA GLU A 699 9.09 -10.64 20.95
C GLU A 699 8.87 -9.31 21.70
N GLY A 700 9.24 -9.32 22.98
CA GLY A 700 9.41 -8.11 23.77
C GLY A 700 10.76 -7.43 23.53
N THR A 701 11.12 -6.50 24.41
CA THR A 701 12.47 -5.98 24.56
C THR A 701 12.90 -6.04 26.03
N PRO A 702 14.13 -6.53 26.34
CA PRO A 702 14.70 -6.36 27.66
C PRO A 702 14.90 -4.86 27.95
N ALA A 703 14.96 -4.49 29.23
CA ALA A 703 15.36 -3.13 29.61
C ALA A 703 16.80 -2.84 29.17
N ASP A 704 17.06 -1.60 28.75
CA ASP A 704 18.40 -1.02 28.63
C ASP A 704 18.48 0.30 29.41
N ASP A 705 19.61 1.02 29.32
CA ASP A 705 19.82 2.27 30.05
C ASP A 705 18.81 3.40 29.68
N HIS A 706 18.04 3.25 28.59
CA HIS A 706 17.18 4.29 28.02
C HIS A 706 15.72 3.83 27.79
N THR A 707 15.44 2.52 27.84
CA THR A 707 14.12 1.93 27.55
C THR A 707 13.71 0.90 28.60
N PRO A 708 12.44 0.89 29.05
CA PRO A 708 11.95 -0.08 30.02
C PRO A 708 11.78 -1.47 29.39
N GLU A 709 11.79 -2.51 30.23
CA GLU A 709 11.43 -3.87 29.81
C GLU A 709 9.98 -3.88 29.30
N MET A 710 9.80 -4.30 28.04
CA MET A 710 8.48 -4.51 27.43
C MET A 710 8.35 -5.99 27.14
N ARG A 711 7.27 -6.62 27.62
CA ARG A 711 7.01 -8.04 27.36
C ARG A 711 6.03 -8.20 26.20
N ALA A 712 6.11 -9.35 25.54
CA ALA A 712 5.06 -9.78 24.63
C ALA A 712 3.87 -10.28 25.44
N HIS A 713 2.69 -9.67 25.24
CA HIS A 713 1.42 -10.11 25.78
C HIS A 713 0.54 -10.65 24.66
N LEU A 714 -0.02 -11.84 24.88
CA LEU A 714 -0.99 -12.50 24.02
C LEU A 714 -2.24 -12.77 24.85
N ARG A 715 -3.41 -12.24 24.45
CA ARG A 715 -4.70 -12.51 25.11
C ARG A 715 -5.73 -12.94 24.10
N ASP A 716 -6.58 -13.88 24.47
CA ASP A 716 -7.67 -14.41 23.63
C ASP A 716 -8.69 -15.11 24.53
N LYS A 717 -9.97 -14.72 24.49
CA LYS A 717 -11.07 -15.39 25.22
C LYS A 717 -10.78 -15.65 26.71
N GLY A 718 -10.31 -14.65 27.45
CA GLY A 718 -9.94 -14.76 28.86
C GLY A 718 -8.59 -15.42 29.14
N MET A 719 -7.95 -16.09 28.17
CA MET A 719 -6.55 -16.49 28.29
C MET A 719 -5.65 -15.26 28.22
N HIS A 720 -4.59 -15.22 29.03
CA HIS A 720 -3.47 -14.29 28.87
C HIS A 720 -2.15 -15.04 29.05
N VAL A 721 -1.19 -14.79 28.15
CA VAL A 721 0.18 -15.30 28.20
C VAL A 721 1.14 -14.14 28.01
N GLU A 722 2.15 -14.06 28.87
CA GLU A 722 3.21 -13.05 28.89
C GLU A 722 4.58 -13.73 28.85
N GLY A 723 5.51 -13.17 28.08
CA GLY A 723 6.92 -13.56 28.09
C GLY A 723 7.82 -12.63 27.29
N MET A 724 9.12 -12.93 27.25
CA MET A 724 10.08 -12.17 26.44
C MET A 724 10.10 -12.64 24.97
N GLU A 725 9.96 -13.94 24.73
CA GLU A 725 9.82 -14.54 23.40
C GLU A 725 8.66 -15.55 23.43
N ILE A 726 7.61 -15.33 22.64
CA ILE A 726 6.50 -16.28 22.42
C ILE A 726 6.58 -16.77 20.97
N PHE A 727 6.83 -18.05 20.77
CA PHE A 727 6.84 -18.71 19.48
C PHE A 727 5.62 -19.62 19.32
N THR A 728 4.97 -19.57 18.14
CA THR A 728 3.92 -20.51 17.76
C THR A 728 4.19 -21.12 16.38
N ASN A 729 3.82 -22.40 16.23
CA ASN A 729 3.92 -23.16 14.99
C ASN A 729 2.62 -23.95 14.83
N ARG A 730 1.74 -23.51 13.91
CA ARG A 730 0.41 -24.12 13.72
C ARG A 730 0.51 -25.56 13.24
N ARG A 731 1.42 -25.85 12.30
CA ARG A 731 1.69 -27.20 11.74
C ARG A 731 2.01 -28.25 12.80
N GLU A 732 2.88 -27.89 13.75
CA GLU A 732 3.27 -28.76 14.86
C GLU A 732 2.26 -28.70 16.03
N ASN A 733 1.32 -27.75 15.97
CA ASN A 733 0.40 -27.41 17.03
C ASN A 733 1.13 -27.04 18.34
N ARG A 734 2.24 -26.31 18.20
CA ARG A 734 3.21 -26.01 19.26
C ARG A 734 3.15 -24.53 19.63
N ILE A 735 3.11 -24.24 20.93
CA ILE A 735 3.46 -22.95 21.52
C ILE A 735 4.68 -23.13 22.42
N GLN A 736 5.58 -22.16 22.44
CA GLN A 736 6.73 -22.12 23.34
C GLN A 736 6.94 -20.68 23.82
N VAL A 737 7.16 -20.50 25.12
CA VAL A 737 7.55 -19.20 25.69
C VAL A 737 8.96 -19.34 26.26
N GLY A 738 9.88 -18.51 25.80
CA GLY A 738 11.28 -18.45 26.25
C GLY A 738 11.48 -17.47 27.40
N GLY A 739 12.25 -17.90 28.40
CA GLY A 739 12.54 -17.11 29.60
C GLY A 739 11.38 -17.10 30.61
N ALA A 740 11.50 -16.20 31.58
CA ALA A 740 10.48 -15.99 32.60
C ALA A 740 9.19 -15.43 31.99
N GLY A 741 8.06 -15.87 32.50
CA GLY A 741 6.75 -15.50 31.98
C GLY A 741 5.60 -15.84 32.92
N LEU A 742 4.41 -15.53 32.44
CA LEU A 742 3.15 -15.63 33.17
C LEU A 742 2.05 -16.17 32.25
N MET A 743 1.16 -17.00 32.80
CA MET A 743 -0.06 -17.44 32.16
C MET A 743 -1.23 -17.27 33.12
N GLN A 744 -2.33 -16.74 32.61
CA GLN A 744 -3.59 -16.56 33.34
C GLN A 744 -4.74 -17.20 32.57
N ARG A 745 -5.63 -17.88 33.29
CA ARG A 745 -6.80 -18.56 32.72
C ARG A 745 -7.97 -18.62 33.72
N PRO A 746 -9.21 -18.27 33.33
CA PRO A 746 -10.40 -18.57 34.12
C PRO A 746 -10.58 -20.08 34.31
N VAL A 747 -10.78 -20.53 35.55
CA VAL A 747 -11.07 -21.94 35.87
C VAL A 747 -12.31 -22.05 36.74
N SER A 748 -13.14 -23.04 36.44
CA SER A 748 -14.35 -23.35 37.22
C SER A 748 -14.07 -24.24 38.45
N ASN A 749 -12.84 -24.75 38.62
CA ASN A 749 -12.49 -25.67 39.70
C ASN A 749 -11.27 -25.16 40.51
N ARG A 750 -11.33 -25.34 41.83
CA ARG A 750 -10.21 -25.15 42.77
C ARG A 750 -9.09 -26.17 42.55
N LEU A 751 -7.92 -25.91 43.15
CA LEU A 751 -6.79 -26.86 43.18
C LEU A 751 -7.12 -28.18 43.90
N ASP A 752 -8.11 -28.18 44.81
CA ASP A 752 -8.64 -29.38 45.48
C ASP A 752 -9.88 -30.00 44.79
N GLY A 753 -10.13 -29.62 43.53
CA GLY A 753 -11.19 -30.19 42.69
C GLY A 753 -12.62 -29.77 43.05
N GLN A 754 -12.81 -28.80 43.96
CA GLN A 754 -14.13 -28.22 44.21
C GLN A 754 -14.56 -27.29 43.07
N GLU A 755 -15.81 -27.41 42.62
CA GLU A 755 -16.42 -26.46 41.69
C GLU A 755 -16.61 -25.09 42.36
N LEU A 756 -16.30 -24.03 41.62
CA LEU A 756 -16.39 -22.64 42.02
C LEU A 756 -17.73 -22.03 41.57
N LYS A 757 -18.31 -21.18 42.42
CA LYS A 757 -19.57 -20.47 42.13
C LYS A 757 -19.47 -19.50 40.96
N THR A 758 -18.26 -19.03 40.69
CA THR A 758 -17.85 -18.12 39.61
C THR A 758 -16.46 -18.56 39.15
N PRO A 759 -16.15 -18.60 37.84
CA PRO A 759 -14.80 -18.92 37.38
C PRO A 759 -13.78 -17.91 37.90
N GLU A 760 -12.69 -18.41 38.50
CA GLU A 760 -11.63 -17.58 39.08
C GLU A 760 -10.34 -17.65 38.25
N LEU A 761 -9.48 -16.64 38.36
CA LEU A 761 -8.30 -16.51 37.50
C LEU A 761 -7.10 -17.31 38.05
N LEU A 762 -6.95 -18.55 37.58
CA LEU A 762 -5.74 -19.35 37.80
C LEU A 762 -4.54 -18.60 37.20
N THR A 763 -3.51 -18.37 38.01
CA THR A 763 -2.32 -17.62 37.62
C THR A 763 -1.07 -18.49 37.83
N VAL A 764 -0.26 -18.66 36.78
CA VAL A 764 0.95 -19.49 36.76
C VAL A 764 2.16 -18.68 36.29
N TRP A 765 3.21 -18.62 37.10
CA TRP A 765 4.52 -18.04 36.75
C TRP A 765 5.57 -19.14 36.58
N TRP A 766 6.60 -18.89 35.77
CA TRP A 766 7.80 -19.74 35.62
C TRP A 766 9.03 -18.87 35.30
N LYS A 767 10.24 -19.44 35.35
CA LYS A 767 11.50 -18.72 35.08
C LYS A 767 12.28 -19.16 33.84
N GLU A 768 12.26 -20.43 33.46
CA GLU A 768 13.08 -20.91 32.33
C GLU A 768 12.33 -20.86 30.99
N ARG A 769 11.16 -21.52 30.93
CA ARG A 769 10.32 -21.63 29.71
C ARG A 769 8.98 -22.29 29.98
N MET A 770 8.04 -22.09 29.06
CA MET A 770 6.81 -22.87 28.91
C MET A 770 6.75 -23.53 27.53
N THR A 771 6.16 -24.72 27.42
CA THR A 771 5.89 -25.40 26.14
C THR A 771 4.50 -26.03 26.14
N PHE A 772 3.78 -25.93 25.02
CA PHE A 772 2.45 -26.53 24.83
C PHE A 772 2.36 -27.25 23.47
N ASP A 773 1.76 -28.45 23.44
CA ASP A 773 1.62 -29.30 22.22
C ASP A 773 0.15 -29.54 21.78
N GLY A 774 -0.78 -28.77 22.34
CA GLY A 774 -2.23 -28.94 22.20
C GLY A 774 -2.87 -29.81 23.28
N LEU A 775 -2.12 -30.76 23.84
CA LEU A 775 -2.62 -31.69 24.87
C LEU A 775 -1.86 -31.56 26.19
N HIS A 776 -0.55 -31.31 26.14
CA HIS A 776 0.28 -31.10 27.32
C HIS A 776 0.84 -29.68 27.36
N ALA A 777 0.71 -29.01 28.50
CA ALA A 777 1.48 -27.81 28.85
C ALA A 777 2.57 -28.19 29.86
N ARG A 778 3.78 -27.66 29.70
CA ARG A 778 4.93 -27.94 30.59
C ARG A 778 5.66 -26.65 30.94
N PHE A 779 5.92 -26.44 32.22
CA PHE A 779 6.46 -25.23 32.82
C PHE A 779 7.75 -25.56 33.57
N TYR A 780 8.80 -24.75 33.40
CA TYR A 780 10.16 -25.07 33.85
C TYR A 780 10.81 -23.95 34.66
N ASP A 781 11.48 -24.37 35.74
CA ASP A 781 12.11 -23.59 36.82
C ASP A 781 11.18 -22.67 37.61
N ASN A 782 11.25 -22.82 38.95
CA ASN A 782 10.57 -21.99 39.95
C ASN A 782 9.09 -21.70 39.58
N VAL A 783 8.34 -22.75 39.24
CA VAL A 783 6.94 -22.65 38.87
C VAL A 783 6.12 -22.29 40.10
N ARG A 784 5.33 -21.22 40.00
CA ARG A 784 4.42 -20.75 41.06
C ARG A 784 3.00 -20.72 40.51
N ILE A 785 2.05 -21.22 41.28
CA ILE A 785 0.63 -21.29 40.96
C ILE A 785 -0.14 -20.58 42.08
N VAL A 786 -1.07 -19.70 41.72
CA VAL A 786 -2.02 -19.07 42.66
C VAL A 786 -3.44 -19.18 42.10
N LEU A 787 -4.39 -19.53 42.97
CA LEU A 787 -5.83 -19.54 42.73
C LEU A 787 -6.55 -19.23 44.05
N GLU A 788 -7.26 -18.10 44.11
CA GLU A 788 -7.72 -17.48 45.38
C GLU A 788 -6.61 -17.47 46.46
N ASP A 789 -6.94 -17.85 47.70
CA ASP A 789 -6.03 -18.04 48.84
C ASP A 789 -5.23 -19.36 48.81
N SER A 790 -5.08 -20.00 47.66
CA SER A 790 -4.29 -21.24 47.50
C SER A 790 -3.09 -21.04 46.59
N GLU A 791 -1.93 -21.48 47.08
CA GLU A 791 -0.62 -21.33 46.46
C GLU A 791 0.10 -22.69 46.39
N LEU A 792 0.74 -22.98 45.25
CA LEU A 792 1.60 -24.14 45.05
C LEU A 792 2.86 -23.72 44.30
N THR A 793 4.02 -24.20 44.74
CA THR A 793 5.32 -23.96 44.07
C THR A 793 6.06 -25.28 43.83
N CYS A 794 6.72 -25.41 42.68
CA CYS A 794 7.52 -26.58 42.29
C CYS A 794 8.61 -26.24 41.25
N GLY A 795 9.57 -27.15 41.02
CA GLY A 795 10.63 -26.94 40.02
C GLY A 795 10.19 -27.17 38.57
N GLN A 796 9.31 -28.16 38.34
CA GLN A 796 8.65 -28.40 37.05
C GLN A 796 7.16 -28.73 37.27
N MET A 797 6.29 -28.24 36.37
CA MET A 797 4.91 -28.71 36.25
C MET A 797 4.63 -29.23 34.83
N ASP A 798 4.04 -30.42 34.72
CA ASP A 798 3.37 -30.93 33.53
C ASP A 798 1.85 -30.92 33.74
N VAL A 799 1.07 -30.45 32.76
CA VAL A 799 -0.40 -30.48 32.74
C VAL A 799 -0.86 -31.19 31.48
N GLU A 800 -1.81 -32.12 31.60
CA GLU A 800 -2.46 -32.86 30.51
C GLU A 800 -3.93 -32.42 30.44
N LEU A 801 -4.44 -32.10 29.24
CA LEU A 801 -5.84 -31.72 29.00
C LEU A 801 -6.72 -32.94 28.67
N THR A 802 -8.05 -32.79 28.76
CA THR A 802 -9.02 -33.84 28.38
C THR A 802 -9.08 -34.06 26.87
N ASN A 803 -9.04 -32.97 26.09
CA ASN A 803 -9.06 -32.94 24.64
C ASN A 803 -7.90 -32.09 24.10
N ARG A 804 -7.51 -32.30 22.84
CA ARG A 804 -6.41 -31.54 22.21
C ARG A 804 -6.94 -30.23 21.61
N ILE A 805 -6.40 -29.09 22.05
CA ILE A 805 -6.64 -27.79 21.41
C ILE A 805 -5.88 -27.74 20.08
N SER A 806 -6.58 -27.36 19.01
CA SER A 806 -6.04 -27.20 17.66
C SER A 806 -5.66 -25.75 17.38
N LEU A 807 -4.47 -25.50 16.79
CA LEU A 807 -4.05 -24.17 16.32
C LEU A 807 -4.39 -23.94 14.83
N ILE A 808 -4.99 -24.94 14.16
CA ILE A 808 -5.39 -24.92 12.75
C ILE A 808 -6.91 -24.82 12.62
N GLU A 809 -7.66 -25.60 13.39
CA GLU A 809 -9.13 -25.63 13.33
C GLU A 809 -9.71 -24.41 14.06
N ARG A 810 -10.08 -23.39 13.27
CA ARG A 810 -10.52 -22.06 13.74
C ARG A 810 -11.87 -22.08 14.47
N ASP A 811 -12.77 -22.98 14.07
CA ASP A 811 -14.09 -23.20 14.69
C ASP A 811 -14.13 -24.59 15.33
N GLY A 812 -13.42 -24.77 16.45
CA GLY A 812 -13.64 -25.94 17.30
C GLY A 812 -15.06 -25.94 17.88
N ASP A 813 -15.75 -27.10 17.95
CA ASP A 813 -17.11 -27.18 18.51
C ASP A 813 -17.08 -26.62 19.95
N PRO A 814 -17.87 -25.56 20.27
CA PRO A 814 -17.92 -24.99 21.62
C PRO A 814 -18.27 -25.99 22.74
N ARG A 815 -18.78 -27.17 22.39
CA ARG A 815 -19.02 -28.29 23.30
C ARG A 815 -17.74 -29.02 23.76
N GLN A 816 -16.57 -28.72 23.21
CA GLN A 816 -15.29 -29.35 23.56
C GLN A 816 -14.34 -28.39 24.30
N VAL A 817 -14.79 -27.87 25.45
CA VAL A 817 -13.90 -27.14 26.37
C VAL A 817 -12.78 -28.09 26.84
N ALA A 818 -11.52 -27.68 26.66
CA ALA A 818 -10.35 -28.48 27.04
C ALA A 818 -10.02 -28.29 28.54
N GLU A 819 -10.74 -29.06 29.35
CA GLU A 819 -10.52 -29.18 30.80
C GLU A 819 -9.16 -29.79 31.16
N ILE A 820 -8.72 -29.59 32.40
CA ILE A 820 -7.52 -30.25 32.92
C ILE A 820 -7.86 -31.71 33.24
N ARG A 821 -7.10 -32.64 32.66
CA ARG A 821 -7.19 -34.07 32.97
C ARG A 821 -6.23 -34.44 34.09
N LYS A 822 -4.97 -34.03 33.98
CA LYS A 822 -3.91 -34.39 34.94
C LYS A 822 -2.94 -33.23 35.18
N VAL A 823 -2.44 -33.11 36.40
CA VAL A 823 -1.34 -32.23 36.79
C VAL A 823 -0.24 -33.09 37.44
N ILE A 824 1.02 -32.81 37.15
CA ILE A 824 2.18 -33.40 37.81
C ILE A 824 3.18 -32.31 38.15
N CYS A 825 3.48 -32.13 39.43
CA CYS A 825 4.46 -31.17 39.93
C CYS A 825 5.67 -31.94 40.50
N ARG A 826 6.89 -31.51 40.20
CA ARG A 826 8.14 -32.18 40.62
C ARG A 826 9.16 -31.22 41.22
N ASP A 827 10.24 -31.81 41.74
CA ASP A 827 11.43 -31.12 42.21
C ASP A 827 11.14 -30.16 43.38
N GLY A 828 10.43 -30.70 44.39
CA GLY A 828 10.09 -29.99 45.61
C GLY A 828 8.77 -29.22 45.51
N VAL A 829 7.66 -29.94 45.69
CA VAL A 829 6.32 -29.37 45.68
C VAL A 829 5.97 -28.85 47.08
N GLN A 830 5.86 -27.54 47.23
CA GLN A 830 5.33 -26.89 48.43
C GLN A 830 3.90 -26.38 48.16
N MET A 831 3.00 -26.56 49.12
CA MET A 831 1.59 -26.17 49.04
C MET A 831 1.17 -25.39 50.29
N ASN A 832 0.37 -24.34 50.10
CA ASN A 832 -0.16 -23.49 51.16
C ASN A 832 -1.58 -23.03 50.75
N SER A 833 -2.60 -23.47 51.46
CA SER A 833 -4.01 -23.18 51.13
C SER A 833 -4.81 -22.78 52.37
N LYS A 834 -5.75 -21.86 52.19
CA LYS A 834 -6.72 -21.46 53.20
C LYS A 834 -8.14 -21.76 52.72
N GLN A 835 -9.01 -22.13 53.65
CA GLN A 835 -10.43 -22.36 53.39
C GLN A 835 -11.27 -21.38 54.22
N PHE A 836 -12.16 -20.67 53.54
CA PHE A 836 -13.09 -19.72 54.13
C PHE A 836 -14.54 -20.16 53.89
N GLU A 837 -15.40 -20.02 54.90
CA GLU A 837 -16.86 -20.07 54.75
C GLU A 837 -17.40 -18.66 54.99
N GLY A 838 -17.83 -17.99 53.91
CA GLY A 838 -18.06 -16.54 53.94
C GLY A 838 -16.78 -15.81 54.34
N ASN A 839 -16.84 -14.94 55.34
CA ASN A 839 -15.67 -14.21 55.84
C ASN A 839 -14.93 -14.94 56.99
N LEU A 840 -15.31 -16.19 57.32
CA LEU A 840 -14.69 -16.95 58.41
C LEU A 840 -13.67 -17.95 57.89
N LEU A 841 -12.40 -17.80 58.26
CA LEU A 841 -11.38 -18.83 58.06
C LEU A 841 -11.76 -20.09 58.87
N VAL A 842 -11.97 -21.22 58.20
CA VAL A 842 -12.34 -22.51 58.81
C VAL A 842 -11.23 -23.56 58.71
N GLY A 843 -10.37 -23.45 57.70
CA GLY A 843 -9.26 -24.37 57.44
C GLY A 843 -7.98 -23.67 56.98
N THR A 844 -6.84 -24.26 57.28
CA THR A 844 -5.54 -23.91 56.69
C THR A 844 -4.73 -25.17 56.52
N HIS A 845 -4.10 -25.33 55.36
CA HIS A 845 -3.37 -26.52 54.95
C HIS A 845 -2.01 -26.13 54.40
N ARG A 846 -0.98 -26.87 54.79
CA ARG A 846 0.38 -26.75 54.26
C ARG A 846 0.95 -28.12 53.96
N GLY A 847 1.93 -28.19 53.09
CA GLY A 847 2.71 -29.40 52.89
C GLY A 847 3.91 -29.19 51.98
N GLU A 848 4.82 -30.15 52.04
CA GLU A 848 6.04 -30.22 51.25
C GLU A 848 6.28 -31.69 50.91
N ILE A 849 6.29 -32.02 49.62
CA ILE A 849 6.40 -33.38 49.08
C ILE A 849 7.24 -33.34 47.80
N PHE A 850 8.00 -34.41 47.50
CA PHE A 850 9.00 -34.33 46.43
C PHE A 850 8.40 -34.27 45.00
N GLU A 851 7.46 -35.15 44.67
CA GLU A 851 6.64 -35.09 43.45
C GLU A 851 5.16 -35.35 43.81
N LEU A 852 4.24 -34.64 43.14
CA LEU A 852 2.78 -34.72 43.31
C LEU A 852 2.12 -34.91 41.94
N ALA A 853 1.31 -35.95 41.79
CA ALA A 853 0.47 -36.18 40.61
C ALA A 853 -1.01 -36.20 41.00
N MET A 854 -1.85 -35.48 40.25
CA MET A 854 -3.29 -35.37 40.49
C MET A 854 -4.06 -35.53 39.17
N ASN A 855 -5.07 -36.39 39.15
CA ASN A 855 -5.98 -36.61 38.03
C ASN A 855 -7.35 -35.99 38.37
N GLN A 856 -7.72 -34.88 37.74
CA GLN A 856 -8.94 -34.17 38.09
C GLN A 856 -10.22 -34.92 37.66
N VAL A 857 -10.13 -35.82 36.68
CA VAL A 857 -11.29 -36.59 36.18
C VAL A 857 -11.64 -37.77 37.10
N THR A 858 -10.65 -38.39 37.75
CA THR A 858 -10.89 -39.49 38.72
C THR A 858 -10.78 -39.06 40.18
N GLY A 859 -10.25 -37.86 40.44
CA GLY A 859 -9.82 -37.40 41.76
C GLY A 859 -8.53 -38.06 42.27
N GLU A 860 -7.97 -39.06 41.57
CA GLU A 860 -6.78 -39.81 42.01
C GLU A 860 -5.58 -38.89 42.24
N MET A 861 -4.97 -39.00 43.41
CA MET A 861 -3.78 -38.23 43.81
C MET A 861 -2.71 -39.18 44.35
N THR A 862 -1.48 -39.03 43.87
CA THR A 862 -0.32 -39.74 44.42
C THR A 862 0.83 -38.76 44.65
N SER A 863 1.65 -39.01 45.68
CA SER A 863 2.95 -38.34 45.84
C SER A 863 4.07 -39.35 45.86
N SER A 864 5.19 -39.01 45.21
CA SER A 864 6.40 -39.82 45.13
C SER A 864 7.50 -39.17 45.94
N GLY A 865 8.18 -39.95 46.79
CA GLY A 865 9.14 -39.47 47.78
C GLY A 865 8.47 -38.97 49.07
N GLY A 866 9.27 -38.92 50.12
CA GLY A 866 8.86 -38.44 51.44
C GLY A 866 8.51 -36.96 51.49
N GLY A 867 7.92 -36.57 52.60
CA GLY A 867 7.44 -35.22 52.84
C GLY A 867 6.60 -35.10 54.11
N TRP A 868 5.92 -33.96 54.23
CA TRP A 868 5.03 -33.68 55.35
C TRP A 868 3.82 -32.86 54.91
N MET A 869 2.73 -32.97 55.67
CA MET A 869 1.54 -32.13 55.54
C MET A 869 1.06 -31.68 56.92
N GLU A 870 0.58 -30.44 57.00
CA GLU A 870 0.03 -29.81 58.20
C GLU A 870 -1.39 -29.30 57.92
N SER A 871 -2.26 -29.45 58.90
CA SER A 871 -3.68 -29.10 58.82
C SER A 871 -4.12 -28.44 60.11
N TRP A 872 -4.63 -27.21 60.02
CA TRP A 872 -5.39 -26.54 61.07
C TRP A 872 -6.86 -26.49 60.67
N ARG A 873 -7.74 -27.10 61.46
CA ARG A 873 -9.20 -27.05 61.26
C ARG A 873 -9.89 -26.48 62.49
N ARG A 874 -10.89 -25.63 62.29
CA ARG A 874 -11.70 -25.08 63.37
C ARG A 874 -12.68 -26.12 63.92
N ASP A 875 -12.85 -26.17 65.24
CA ASP A 875 -13.81 -27.06 65.91
C ASP A 875 -14.77 -26.29 66.85
N ASN A 876 -15.89 -26.94 67.19
CA ASN A 876 -16.91 -26.49 68.15
C ASN A 876 -16.83 -27.26 69.49
N GLY A 877 -15.64 -27.78 69.84
CA GLY A 877 -15.30 -28.23 71.20
C GLY A 877 -16.05 -29.45 71.73
N LYS A 878 -16.48 -30.38 70.86
CA LYS A 878 -17.19 -31.62 71.25
C LYS A 878 -16.81 -32.82 70.37
N GLY A 879 -15.54 -33.20 70.45
CA GLY A 879 -15.05 -34.52 70.02
C GLY A 879 -13.52 -34.63 70.07
N GLY A 880 -13.01 -35.86 69.95
CA GLY A 880 -11.60 -36.24 69.97
C GLY A 880 -10.70 -35.46 69.02
N ALA A 881 -9.39 -35.42 69.28
CA ALA A 881 -8.45 -34.53 68.58
C ALA A 881 -8.14 -34.98 67.15
N LEU A 882 -8.30 -36.27 66.84
CA LEU A 882 -8.36 -36.81 65.46
C LEU A 882 -9.79 -36.85 64.88
N GLY A 883 -10.77 -36.30 65.58
CA GLY A 883 -12.15 -36.17 65.13
C GLY A 883 -12.34 -35.20 63.96
N PRO A 884 -13.46 -35.30 63.25
CA PRO A 884 -13.80 -34.39 62.15
C PRO A 884 -13.90 -32.93 62.63
N GLY A 885 -13.34 -32.01 61.84
CA GLY A 885 -13.60 -30.57 62.00
C GLY A 885 -15.02 -30.19 61.56
N ILE A 886 -15.37 -28.91 61.70
CA ILE A 886 -16.72 -28.41 61.34
C ILE A 886 -17.00 -28.64 59.84
N SER A 887 -18.11 -29.32 59.54
CA SER A 887 -18.92 -29.11 58.34
C SER A 887 -20.23 -28.47 58.79
N ALA A 888 -20.51 -27.24 58.37
CA ALA A 888 -21.59 -26.44 58.96
C ALA A 888 -22.99 -26.87 58.48
N SER A 889 -23.77 -27.51 59.36
CA SER A 889 -25.23 -27.52 59.22
C SER A 889 -25.83 -26.21 59.73
N SER A 890 -26.86 -25.72 59.05
CA SER A 890 -27.30 -24.33 59.09
C SER A 890 -27.88 -23.86 60.44
N ASN A 891 -27.83 -22.54 60.65
CA ASN A 891 -28.55 -21.80 61.69
C ASN A 891 -28.18 -22.09 63.16
N ARG A 892 -26.94 -21.76 63.54
CA ARG A 892 -26.64 -21.30 64.91
C ARG A 892 -25.77 -20.05 64.92
N SER A 893 -26.24 -19.02 65.63
CA SER A 893 -25.47 -17.80 65.86
C SER A 893 -24.36 -18.05 66.88
N VAL A 894 -23.11 -17.88 66.45
CA VAL A 894 -21.94 -17.90 67.35
C VAL A 894 -22.07 -16.73 68.33
N ARG A 895 -22.03 -17.03 69.63
CA ARG A 895 -22.01 -16.00 70.68
C ARG A 895 -20.57 -15.56 70.94
N SER A 896 -20.35 -14.26 71.03
CA SER A 896 -19.05 -13.68 71.37
C SER A 896 -18.68 -14.03 72.81
N GLY A 897 -17.87 -15.07 73.00
CA GLY A 897 -17.43 -15.53 74.33
C GLY A 897 -16.72 -16.89 74.30
N ASP A 898 -17.14 -17.80 73.43
CA ASP A 898 -16.49 -19.11 73.30
C ASP A 898 -15.11 -18.97 72.61
N VAL A 899 -14.06 -19.47 73.25
CA VAL A 899 -12.71 -19.53 72.66
C VAL A 899 -12.73 -20.55 71.53
N GLN A 900 -12.59 -20.10 70.30
CA GLN A 900 -12.64 -20.95 69.11
C GLN A 900 -11.34 -21.75 68.97
N GLU A 901 -11.34 -22.98 69.49
CA GLU A 901 -10.19 -23.89 69.41
C GLU A 901 -9.98 -24.44 67.99
N TRP A 902 -8.72 -24.69 67.66
CA TRP A 902 -8.29 -25.28 66.40
C TRP A 902 -7.71 -26.66 66.66
N LYS A 903 -8.00 -27.63 65.81
CA LYS A 903 -7.33 -28.94 65.77
C LYS A 903 -6.17 -28.86 64.80
N TYR A 904 -4.97 -29.13 65.30
CA TYR A 904 -3.76 -29.31 64.51
C TYR A 904 -3.57 -30.79 64.19
N THR A 905 -3.09 -31.08 62.99
CA THR A 905 -2.61 -32.40 62.59
C THR A 905 -1.43 -32.24 61.65
N LYS A 906 -0.28 -32.81 62.01
CA LYS A 906 0.87 -33.02 61.13
C LYS A 906 0.94 -34.49 60.75
N ILE A 907 1.22 -34.78 59.48
CA ILE A 907 1.59 -36.11 58.99
C ILE A 907 2.94 -35.98 58.31
N THR A 908 3.93 -36.75 58.75
CA THR A 908 5.26 -36.85 58.13
C THR A 908 5.45 -38.29 57.64
N PHE A 909 6.05 -38.49 56.47
CA PHE A 909 6.26 -39.81 55.87
C PHE A 909 7.49 -39.80 54.94
N ARG A 910 8.04 -40.98 54.63
CA ARG A 910 9.31 -41.11 53.89
C ARG A 910 9.17 -41.71 52.49
N GLY A 911 8.13 -42.51 52.26
CA GLY A 911 7.96 -43.30 51.06
C GLY A 911 7.15 -42.61 49.96
N HIS A 912 5.83 -42.78 50.03
CA HIS A 912 4.87 -42.26 49.07
C HIS A 912 3.49 -42.07 49.71
N MET A 913 2.60 -41.37 49.01
CA MET A 913 1.19 -41.23 49.37
C MET A 913 0.30 -41.71 48.20
N ASP A 914 -0.74 -42.49 48.51
CA ASP A 914 -1.87 -42.76 47.62
C ASP A 914 -3.13 -42.09 48.18
N GLY A 915 -3.98 -41.49 47.36
CA GLY A 915 -5.26 -40.92 47.83
C GLY A 915 -6.20 -40.49 46.71
N ASN A 916 -7.30 -39.82 47.10
CA ASN A 916 -8.24 -39.24 46.15
C ASN A 916 -8.78 -37.88 46.65
N VAL A 917 -8.57 -36.83 45.87
CA VAL A 917 -8.89 -35.42 46.15
C VAL A 917 -10.38 -35.13 46.05
N SER A 918 -11.12 -35.65 45.05
CA SER A 918 -12.57 -35.41 44.96
C SER A 918 -13.34 -36.02 46.13
N SER A 919 -12.74 -37.00 46.82
CA SER A 919 -13.28 -37.56 48.05
C SER A 919 -12.99 -36.75 49.33
N PHE A 920 -12.24 -35.65 49.28
CA PHE A 920 -12.08 -34.74 50.43
C PHE A 920 -13.11 -33.61 50.47
N SER A 921 -13.60 -33.17 49.32
CA SER A 921 -14.56 -32.08 49.20
C SER A 921 -16.00 -32.53 49.46
N ASP A 922 -16.46 -33.59 48.81
CA ASP A 922 -17.82 -34.12 49.04
C ASP A 922 -17.93 -34.73 50.44
N SER A 923 -18.71 -34.07 51.30
CA SER A 923 -19.00 -34.49 52.67
C SER A 923 -19.65 -35.88 52.81
N ASN A 924 -20.26 -36.40 51.74
CA ASN A 924 -20.87 -37.74 51.69
C ASN A 924 -19.95 -38.82 51.08
N SER A 925 -18.74 -38.45 50.66
CA SER A 925 -17.80 -39.39 50.06
C SER A 925 -16.88 -40.06 51.10
N SER A 926 -16.53 -41.32 50.84
CA SER A 926 -15.66 -42.11 51.74
C SER A 926 -14.19 -41.96 51.37
N ALA A 927 -13.59 -40.82 51.70
CA ALA A 927 -12.19 -40.53 51.42
C ALA A 927 -11.25 -41.65 51.91
N MET A 928 -10.21 -41.95 51.13
CA MET A 928 -9.07 -42.72 51.62
C MET A 928 -7.77 -42.02 51.22
N THR A 929 -6.82 -41.97 52.16
CA THR A 929 -5.43 -41.64 51.91
C THR A 929 -4.55 -42.65 52.63
N LYS A 930 -3.44 -43.01 52.02
CA LYS A 930 -2.52 -44.03 52.50
C LYS A 930 -1.10 -43.47 52.40
N PHE A 931 -0.35 -43.56 53.48
CA PHE A 931 1.02 -43.08 53.60
C PHE A 931 1.95 -44.25 53.84
N HIS A 932 3.14 -44.18 53.26
CA HIS A 932 4.14 -45.23 53.29
C HIS A 932 5.46 -44.78 53.90
N ASP A 933 6.08 -45.71 54.62
CA ASP A 933 7.43 -45.71 55.18
C ASP A 933 7.68 -44.60 56.21
N ASP A 934 8.12 -44.99 57.42
CA ASP A 934 8.40 -44.09 58.56
C ASP A 934 7.31 -43.02 58.81
N VAL A 935 6.03 -43.42 58.83
CA VAL A 935 4.89 -42.49 58.95
C VAL A 935 4.69 -42.07 60.41
N VAL A 936 4.66 -40.76 60.67
CA VAL A 936 4.38 -40.16 61.98
C VAL A 936 3.27 -39.12 61.87
N VAL A 937 2.21 -39.29 62.67
CA VAL A 937 1.15 -38.30 62.89
C VAL A 937 1.37 -37.63 64.24
N VAL A 938 1.23 -36.30 64.32
CA VAL A 938 1.16 -35.54 65.58
C VAL A 938 -0.10 -34.69 65.55
N TYR A 939 -0.90 -34.72 66.61
CA TYR A 939 -2.22 -34.08 66.64
C TYR A 939 -2.56 -33.50 68.01
N GLY A 940 -3.51 -32.55 68.05
CA GLY A 940 -4.00 -31.97 69.30
C GLY A 940 -4.66 -30.60 69.14
N PRO A 941 -5.21 -30.04 70.23
CA PRO A 941 -5.78 -28.69 70.23
C PRO A 941 -4.71 -27.59 70.26
N VAL A 942 -4.94 -26.52 69.49
CA VAL A 942 -4.11 -25.31 69.44
C VAL A 942 -4.98 -24.04 69.40
N LYS A 943 -4.40 -22.89 69.75
CA LYS A 943 -5.13 -21.62 69.93
C LYS A 943 -5.19 -20.74 68.68
N ARG A 944 -4.42 -21.06 67.64
CA ARG A 944 -4.26 -20.25 66.41
C ARG A 944 -3.99 -21.15 65.19
N PRO A 945 -4.44 -20.78 63.97
CA PRO A 945 -4.22 -21.54 62.72
C PRO A 945 -2.78 -21.48 62.17
N THR A 946 -1.81 -21.20 63.04
CA THR A 946 -0.36 -21.16 62.75
C THR A 946 0.47 -21.74 63.89
N GLN A 947 -0.16 -22.21 64.96
CA GLN A 947 0.52 -22.82 66.10
C GLN A 947 0.77 -24.31 65.78
N VAL A 948 2.03 -24.71 65.88
CA VAL A 948 2.49 -26.11 65.78
C VAL A 948 2.51 -26.73 67.18
N ILE A 949 2.35 -28.06 67.24
CA ILE A 949 2.59 -28.88 68.44
C ILE A 949 4.00 -29.45 68.37
N ASP A 950 4.75 -29.35 69.46
CA ASP A 950 6.03 -30.03 69.65
C ASP A 950 5.77 -31.52 69.93
N PRO A 951 6.37 -32.48 69.18
CA PRO A 951 6.20 -33.90 69.44
C PRO A 951 6.65 -34.33 70.85
N ASP A 952 7.62 -33.62 71.45
CA ASP A 952 8.18 -33.95 72.76
C ASP A 952 7.41 -33.28 73.93
N ASP A 953 6.52 -32.31 73.68
CA ASP A 953 5.64 -31.65 74.66
C ASP A 953 4.18 -31.60 74.21
N LEU A 954 3.52 -32.76 74.25
CA LEU A 954 2.14 -32.94 73.80
C LEU A 954 1.13 -32.25 74.75
N PRO A 955 0.21 -31.41 74.21
CA PRO A 955 -0.81 -30.73 75.02
C PRO A 955 -1.82 -31.70 75.62
N GLU A 956 -2.70 -31.19 76.49
CA GLU A 956 -3.86 -31.97 76.94
C GLU A 956 -4.77 -32.29 75.75
N MET A 957 -5.17 -33.57 75.60
CA MET A 957 -5.79 -34.14 74.39
C MET A 957 -4.88 -34.12 73.12
N GLY A 958 -3.57 -33.92 73.28
CA GLY A 958 -2.58 -34.14 72.23
C GLY A 958 -2.05 -35.57 72.20
N GLY A 959 -1.60 -36.02 71.03
CA GLY A 959 -1.04 -37.35 70.84
C GLY A 959 -0.17 -37.48 69.58
N MET A 960 0.54 -38.61 69.50
CA MET A 960 1.40 -38.99 68.39
C MET A 960 1.14 -40.44 67.99
N LEU A 961 1.16 -40.74 66.69
CA LEU A 961 0.94 -42.09 66.13
C LEU A 961 1.99 -42.37 65.07
N ALA A 962 2.90 -43.33 65.33
CA ALA A 962 3.97 -43.72 64.42
C ALA A 962 3.77 -45.14 63.88
N SER A 963 4.05 -45.40 62.60
CA SER A 963 3.89 -46.72 61.95
C SER A 963 4.57 -46.81 60.58
N ASP A 964 4.81 -48.04 60.10
CA ASP A 964 5.41 -48.29 58.78
C ASP A 964 4.46 -47.96 57.61
N THR A 965 3.14 -47.97 57.85
CA THR A 965 2.11 -47.56 56.88
C THR A 965 0.85 -47.08 57.60
N LEU A 966 0.32 -45.93 57.20
CA LEU A 966 -0.92 -45.35 57.75
C LEU A 966 -2.00 -45.28 56.66
N ARG A 967 -3.19 -45.81 56.93
CA ARG A 967 -4.39 -45.59 56.10
C ARG A 967 -5.38 -44.71 56.87
N LEU A 968 -5.54 -43.47 56.40
CA LEU A 968 -6.59 -42.53 56.77
C LEU A 968 -7.84 -42.82 55.95
N ARG A 969 -9.02 -42.87 56.58
CA ARG A 969 -10.31 -42.87 55.88
C ARG A 969 -11.30 -41.90 56.50
N ARG A 970 -11.90 -41.04 55.68
CA ARG A 970 -13.13 -40.33 56.04
C ARG A 970 -14.31 -41.26 55.75
N LEU A 971 -15.30 -41.28 56.62
CA LEU A 971 -16.57 -41.95 56.40
C LEU A 971 -17.68 -40.90 56.48
N ALA A 972 -18.67 -41.03 55.59
CA ALA A 972 -19.84 -40.19 55.59
C ALA A 972 -20.70 -40.39 56.85
N ALA A 973 -21.64 -39.49 57.09
CA ALA A 973 -22.71 -39.76 58.04
C ALA A 973 -23.54 -40.97 57.56
N ALA A 974 -23.87 -41.90 58.45
CA ALA A 974 -24.65 -43.09 58.13
C ALA A 974 -26.16 -42.80 58.05
N ASP A 975 -26.59 -41.68 58.66
CA ASP A 975 -27.96 -41.18 58.72
C ASP A 975 -27.94 -39.65 58.93
N GLN A 976 -29.10 -39.02 59.10
CA GLN A 976 -29.20 -37.57 59.36
C GLN A 976 -28.82 -37.16 60.81
N SER A 977 -28.47 -38.11 61.69
CA SER A 977 -28.15 -37.85 63.11
C SER A 977 -26.67 -37.99 63.44
N SER A 978 -25.93 -38.77 62.65
CA SER A 978 -24.49 -38.97 62.75
C SER A 978 -23.71 -37.87 62.04
N LYS A 979 -22.44 -37.68 62.42
CA LYS A 979 -21.51 -36.79 61.73
C LYS A 979 -20.55 -37.61 60.86
N PRO A 980 -20.09 -37.10 59.70
CA PRO A 980 -19.02 -37.75 58.96
C PRO A 980 -17.75 -37.77 59.81
N TYR A 981 -17.16 -38.94 60.02
CA TYR A 981 -16.08 -39.16 60.98
C TYR A 981 -14.80 -39.69 60.31
N ILE A 982 -13.71 -39.70 61.07
CA ILE A 982 -12.41 -40.19 60.62
C ILE A 982 -12.14 -41.55 61.26
N THR A 983 -11.61 -42.47 60.46
CA THR A 983 -11.00 -43.72 60.91
C THR A 983 -9.54 -43.74 60.48
N LEU A 984 -8.67 -44.30 61.33
CA LEU A 984 -7.26 -44.52 61.02
C LEU A 984 -6.93 -46.00 61.17
N LEU A 985 -5.96 -46.45 60.40
CA LEU A 985 -5.37 -47.78 60.47
C LEU A 985 -3.86 -47.61 60.26
N ALA A 986 -3.12 -47.56 61.37
CA ALA A 986 -1.67 -47.59 61.41
C ALA A 986 -1.22 -49.06 61.51
N THR A 987 -0.32 -49.49 60.64
CA THR A 987 0.13 -50.89 60.53
C THR A 987 1.63 -50.98 60.35
N GLY A 988 2.24 -51.97 61.00
CA GLY A 988 3.69 -52.14 61.06
C GLY A 988 4.31 -51.23 62.13
N ASN A 989 4.98 -51.84 63.12
CA ASN A 989 5.67 -51.18 64.23
C ASN A 989 4.85 -50.09 64.97
N ALA A 990 3.53 -50.21 64.96
CA ALA A 990 2.60 -49.15 65.32
C ALA A 990 2.73 -48.76 66.81
N ARG A 991 2.91 -47.47 67.07
CA ARG A 991 3.10 -46.87 68.40
C ARG A 991 2.20 -45.66 68.57
N LEU A 992 1.47 -45.62 69.67
CA LEU A 992 0.59 -44.53 70.08
C LEU A 992 1.18 -43.89 71.35
N ASP A 993 1.39 -42.58 71.32
CA ASP A 993 1.78 -41.76 72.46
C ASP A 993 0.74 -40.66 72.70
N GLY A 994 0.66 -40.18 73.93
CA GLY A 994 -0.38 -39.28 74.39
C GLY A 994 -0.26 -39.01 75.88
N GLN A 995 -0.72 -37.84 76.33
CA GLN A 995 -0.44 -37.37 77.69
C GLN A 995 -0.96 -38.32 78.80
N LYS A 996 -2.04 -39.07 78.54
CA LYS A 996 -2.64 -40.07 79.45
C LYS A 996 -2.29 -41.52 79.12
N TYR A 997 -1.80 -41.84 77.93
CA TYR A 997 -1.62 -43.21 77.46
C TYR A 997 -0.42 -43.36 76.52
N TRP A 998 0.30 -44.48 76.67
CA TRP A 998 1.29 -44.94 75.69
C TRP A 998 0.96 -46.38 75.27
N GLY A 999 1.31 -46.80 74.05
CA GLY A 999 1.11 -48.18 73.63
C GLY A 999 1.78 -48.58 72.33
N ARG A 1000 1.93 -49.90 72.12
CA ARG A 1000 2.58 -50.52 70.97
C ARG A 1000 1.81 -51.75 70.48
N ALA A 1001 1.73 -51.94 69.17
CA ALA A 1001 1.06 -53.06 68.52
C ALA A 1001 1.58 -53.33 67.09
N ASP A 1002 1.09 -54.40 66.43
CA ASP A 1002 1.24 -54.54 64.96
C ASP A 1002 0.32 -53.57 64.20
N GLU A 1003 -0.90 -53.41 64.71
CA GLU A 1003 -2.00 -52.62 64.16
C GLU A 1003 -2.55 -51.69 65.26
N VAL A 1004 -2.66 -50.40 64.97
CA VAL A 1004 -3.42 -49.43 65.77
C VAL A 1004 -4.49 -48.83 64.88
N THR A 1005 -5.75 -49.13 65.20
CA THR A 1005 -6.90 -48.49 64.57
C THR A 1005 -7.46 -47.38 65.46
N TYR A 1006 -8.09 -46.37 64.85
CA TYR A 1006 -8.88 -45.35 65.54
C TYR A 1006 -10.25 -45.25 64.86
N ASP A 1007 -11.30 -45.11 65.65
CA ASP A 1007 -12.66 -44.86 65.19
C ASP A 1007 -13.22 -43.59 65.84
N GLY A 1008 -13.27 -42.51 65.06
CA GLY A 1008 -13.81 -41.21 65.50
C GLY A 1008 -15.33 -41.12 65.61
N SER A 1009 -16.08 -42.22 65.41
CA SER A 1009 -17.50 -42.30 65.81
C SER A 1009 -17.66 -42.77 67.26
N SER A 1010 -16.67 -43.51 67.79
CA SER A 1010 -16.67 -44.06 69.15
C SER A 1010 -15.51 -43.56 70.02
N GLU A 1011 -14.65 -42.70 69.46
CA GLU A 1011 -13.50 -42.03 70.09
C GLU A 1011 -12.56 -43.02 70.78
N GLN A 1012 -12.32 -44.13 70.10
CA GLN A 1012 -11.58 -45.28 70.62
C GLN A 1012 -10.44 -45.69 69.69
N TYR A 1013 -9.26 -45.84 70.28
CA TYR A 1013 -8.15 -46.58 69.69
C TYR A 1013 -8.33 -48.07 69.96
N THR A 1014 -8.10 -48.91 68.95
CA THR A 1014 -8.06 -50.37 69.07
C THR A 1014 -6.71 -50.86 68.59
N LEU A 1015 -5.88 -51.29 69.54
CA LEU A 1015 -4.55 -51.84 69.35
C LEU A 1015 -4.63 -53.36 69.22
N ARG A 1016 -3.91 -53.95 68.26
CA ARG A 1016 -3.88 -55.39 67.96
C ARG A 1016 -2.50 -55.88 67.57
N THR A 1017 -2.12 -57.03 68.10
CA THR A 1017 -0.90 -57.74 67.72
C THR A 1017 -1.27 -59.17 67.33
N ALA A 1018 -0.63 -59.71 66.29
CA ALA A 1018 -0.86 -61.07 65.86
C ALA A 1018 -0.32 -62.07 66.91
N PRO A 1019 -0.95 -63.26 67.12
CA PRO A 1019 -0.49 -64.23 68.13
C PRO A 1019 0.96 -64.73 67.96
N LYS A 1020 1.58 -64.48 66.80
CA LYS A 1020 2.98 -64.84 66.50
C LYS A 1020 3.98 -63.73 66.85
N HIS A 1021 3.52 -62.50 67.09
CA HIS A 1021 4.36 -61.32 67.31
C HIS A 1021 4.35 -60.84 68.78
N GLY A 1022 3.59 -61.52 69.65
CA GLY A 1022 3.46 -61.19 71.07
C GLY A 1022 2.05 -60.68 71.39
N PHE A 1023 1.98 -59.55 72.10
CA PHE A 1023 0.74 -58.90 72.53
C PHE A 1023 0.75 -57.42 72.11
N ALA A 1024 -0.43 -56.79 72.12
CA ALA A 1024 -0.54 -55.33 72.16
C ALA A 1024 -0.39 -54.89 73.61
N GLU A 1025 0.36 -53.82 73.82
CA GLU A 1025 0.76 -53.32 75.14
C GLU A 1025 0.32 -51.85 75.28
N VAL A 1026 -0.31 -51.51 76.40
CA VAL A 1026 -0.81 -50.15 76.69
C VAL A 1026 -0.53 -49.80 78.16
N TRP A 1027 -0.02 -48.61 78.39
CA TRP A 1027 0.23 -48.02 79.71
C TRP A 1027 -0.66 -46.78 79.88
N VAL A 1028 -1.56 -46.79 80.86
CA VAL A 1028 -2.42 -45.63 81.19
C VAL A 1028 -1.92 -44.94 82.46
N ARG A 1029 -1.71 -43.63 82.39
CA ARG A 1029 -1.18 -42.78 83.48
C ARG A 1029 -2.32 -42.06 84.21
N GLU A 1030 -2.73 -42.57 85.37
CA GLU A 1030 -3.71 -41.86 86.22
C GLU A 1030 -3.08 -40.70 87.01
N ARG A 1031 -3.61 -39.48 86.84
CA ARG A 1031 -3.29 -38.32 87.69
C ARG A 1031 -4.19 -38.25 88.94
N PHE A 1032 -4.20 -39.30 89.77
CA PHE A 1032 -4.85 -39.27 91.09
C PHE A 1032 -3.96 -39.80 92.22
N GLN A 1033 -3.44 -38.88 93.04
CA GLN A 1033 -2.84 -39.07 94.38
C GLN A 1033 -1.80 -40.21 94.61
N GLY A 1034 -1.19 -40.78 93.57
CA GLY A 1034 -0.01 -41.64 93.71
C GLY A 1034 0.29 -42.42 92.44
N LYS A 1035 1.56 -42.50 92.04
CA LYS A 1035 1.97 -43.18 90.80
C LYS A 1035 1.45 -44.62 90.73
N ARG A 1036 0.53 -44.88 89.82
CA ARG A 1036 0.21 -46.21 89.27
C ARG A 1036 -0.05 -46.05 87.78
N ASP A 1037 0.92 -46.47 86.98
CA ASP A 1037 0.73 -46.62 85.55
C ASP A 1037 0.12 -48.02 85.33
N PHE A 1038 -1.08 -48.10 84.76
CA PHE A 1038 -1.78 -49.36 84.52
C PHE A 1038 -1.33 -49.99 83.21
N HIS A 1039 -0.67 -51.15 83.28
CA HIS A 1039 -0.22 -51.90 82.11
C HIS A 1039 -1.26 -52.96 81.68
N TYR A 1040 -1.77 -52.79 80.47
CA TYR A 1040 -2.73 -53.68 79.83
C TYR A 1040 -2.04 -54.44 78.68
N GLN A 1041 -2.05 -55.77 78.73
CA GLN A 1041 -1.41 -56.62 77.73
C GLN A 1041 -2.41 -57.66 77.19
N GLY A 1042 -2.58 -57.74 75.87
CA GLY A 1042 -3.56 -58.65 75.26
C GLY A 1042 -3.47 -58.72 73.74
N GLN A 1043 -4.20 -59.65 73.12
CA GLN A 1043 -4.23 -59.76 71.65
C GLN A 1043 -4.97 -58.57 71.01
N GLN A 1044 -5.96 -58.02 71.70
CA GLN A 1044 -6.57 -56.73 71.39
C GLN A 1044 -6.76 -55.90 72.66
N VAL A 1045 -6.45 -54.60 72.61
CA VAL A 1045 -6.71 -53.63 73.68
C VAL A 1045 -7.44 -52.44 73.07
N ILE A 1046 -8.52 -51.98 73.72
CA ILE A 1046 -9.27 -50.79 73.30
C ILE A 1046 -9.10 -49.69 74.35
N VAL A 1047 -8.78 -48.46 73.91
CA VAL A 1047 -8.54 -47.28 74.76
C VAL A 1047 -9.44 -46.13 74.29
N ASN A 1048 -10.16 -45.46 75.19
CA ASN A 1048 -10.89 -44.23 74.83
C ASN A 1048 -9.96 -43.01 74.86
N GLU A 1049 -10.04 -42.14 73.84
CA GLU A 1049 -9.18 -40.96 73.68
C GLU A 1049 -9.38 -39.93 74.80
N LEU A 1050 -10.63 -39.66 75.18
CA LEU A 1050 -10.97 -38.59 76.14
C LEU A 1050 -10.73 -39.02 77.59
N THR A 1051 -11.23 -40.20 77.98
CA THR A 1051 -11.10 -40.69 79.36
C THR A 1051 -9.74 -41.31 79.64
N GLY A 1052 -9.13 -41.97 78.64
CA GLY A 1052 -7.96 -42.81 78.80
C GLY A 1052 -8.27 -44.23 79.29
N GLU A 1053 -9.56 -44.57 79.50
CA GLU A 1053 -9.97 -45.89 79.98
C GLU A 1053 -9.63 -46.98 78.96
N ALA A 1054 -8.93 -48.03 79.43
CA ALA A 1054 -8.51 -49.15 78.61
C ALA A 1054 -9.21 -50.47 79.02
N ARG A 1055 -9.60 -51.27 78.02
CA ARG A 1055 -10.21 -52.59 78.19
C ARG A 1055 -9.53 -53.62 77.28
N ILE A 1056 -9.27 -54.81 77.82
CA ILE A 1056 -8.61 -55.91 77.10
C ILE A 1056 -9.68 -56.82 76.48
N ILE A 1057 -9.43 -57.27 75.25
CA ILE A 1057 -10.19 -58.31 74.56
C ILE A 1057 -9.20 -59.43 74.21
N ASN A 1058 -9.43 -60.63 74.73
CA ASN A 1058 -8.54 -61.80 74.61
C ASN A 1058 -7.10 -61.52 75.11
N GLY A 1059 -6.97 -61.34 76.43
CA GLY A 1059 -5.70 -61.11 77.13
C GLY A 1059 -5.89 -61.09 78.65
N ALA A 1060 -4.85 -60.71 79.39
CA ALA A 1060 -4.89 -60.66 80.86
C ALA A 1060 -4.34 -59.32 81.36
N SER A 1061 -5.07 -58.65 82.26
CA SER A 1061 -4.60 -57.41 82.88
C SER A 1061 -3.52 -57.74 83.91
N LEU A 1062 -2.32 -57.20 83.71
CA LEU A 1062 -1.22 -57.30 84.68
C LEU A 1062 -1.33 -56.11 85.64
N GLY A 1063 -2.01 -56.33 86.79
CA GLY A 1063 -2.14 -55.31 87.83
C GLY A 1063 -0.77 -54.76 88.24
N GLY A 1064 -0.59 -53.44 88.12
CA GLY A 1064 0.73 -52.81 88.09
C GLY A 1064 1.57 -52.99 89.36
N GLY A 1065 2.89 -53.12 89.18
CA GLY A 1065 3.85 -53.25 90.26
C GLY A 1065 5.26 -52.82 89.84
N TYR A 1066 5.65 -51.64 90.36
CA TYR A 1066 6.96 -50.95 90.27
C TYR A 1066 7.41 -50.43 88.90
#